data_AF-A0A1G8HIK4-F1
#
_entry.id   AF-A0A1G8HIK4-F1
#
_cell.length_a   1.000
_cell.length_b   1.000
_cell.length_c   1.000
_cell.angle_alpha   90.00
_cell.angle_beta   90.00
_cell.angle_gamma   90.00
#
_symmetry.space_group_name_H-M   'P 1'
#
loop_
_entity.id
_entity.type
_entity.pdbx_description
1 polymer ?
#
loop_
_entity_poly.entity_id
_entity_poly.type
_entity_poly.pdbx_seq_one_letter_code
_entity_poly.pdbx_strand_id
1 'polypeptide(L)'
;MRDITIAITAASYSGNKGAYAMLQSSIKQLKNIYGERLHINLMSVYPGEDKKQAPFDFINIVSCKPEQLLFVAFPLAILYKLLGWIPFRNKLFKCNKIIKAYLKTDLVIDEAGISFVDSRGFVMNTYAFVCAAVPLLLGVPVVKYSQAMGSFHSRTNRLLAKWILPHLKLICARGEITKKNLAGIGIEDNVRLCADGVFSMPEDTFSIELVNGICAQDSFYNGKIVSLSLSSVVQDRCAKIVIDYVDVMIGFVDFLNEKDYNVLIIANAAREGKTKPRNNDLLVCDAVYEGVRQKDMVRWYPKEMTAEEIREFISHTDVLVGSRFHAMIGALEKRVPTLLIGWSHKYQEVLDMFELGQNAVDFSTLSVDTLKVKFEEFITNKDKTRQNIVKHLNEVKESSQKNILYISEVINGIVSTPCKGALLDVSDTERYLGRHITCRMGYASNEMIRANSASGGVVTAFLCHLLKSKQIDGAWVTKSVIKEGKLGYKTFVATKEEQIMDCSSSIYMHMPLLKNIDEIMQFDGRLAVVLLPCQMRTLNQLMEKRPAMKKKVVLKIALYCSGSHTQEATLVPLTKAKISLDYANRIYYRRGHWRGLTAVKYDDGHEETMSYTETICAYKNAYFFINEACTLCQDQFGKAGDISFGDIWLPEMKRNPIKHTGCIIRNENALGMYESAVKAKVIIDTHIGDEKVVYSQKRALVFKYNCASEKERLYHKNGKKLKLDTLSHCKINHKLAYRLAHFNMELSRKHPKILERVPMKLIFLYMLFIRFLLSF
;
A
#
# COMPACT_ATOMS: atom_id res chain seq x y z
N MET A 1 9.84 1.26 -2.61
CA MET A 1 10.08 0.50 -1.35
C MET A 1 9.14 -0.71 -1.25
N ARG A 2 9.39 -1.69 -0.35
CA ARG A 2 8.53 -2.87 -0.16
C ARG A 2 7.09 -2.49 0.25
N ASP A 3 6.09 -3.20 -0.31
CA ASP A 3 4.67 -3.10 0.07
C ASP A 3 4.43 -3.59 1.51
N ILE A 4 3.49 -2.96 2.22
CA ILE A 4 3.19 -3.24 3.62
C ILE A 4 1.74 -3.71 3.72
N THR A 5 1.54 -4.90 4.27
CA THR A 5 0.20 -5.43 4.52
C THR A 5 -0.11 -5.46 6.01
N ILE A 6 -1.10 -4.69 6.44
CA ILE A 6 -1.55 -4.63 7.85
C ILE A 6 -2.90 -5.32 7.96
N ALA A 7 -3.11 -6.13 9.01
CA ALA A 7 -4.44 -6.56 9.37
C ALA A 7 -4.96 -5.72 10.53
N ILE A 8 -6.17 -5.17 10.40
CA ILE A 8 -6.83 -4.44 11.48
C ILE A 8 -7.96 -5.32 12.02
N THR A 9 -8.00 -5.51 13.35
CA THR A 9 -9.00 -6.34 14.03
C THR A 9 -9.72 -5.55 15.11
N ALA A 10 -10.89 -6.07 15.52
CA ALA A 10 -11.76 -5.48 16.55
C ALA A 10 -12.30 -4.07 16.24
N ALA A 11 -12.23 -3.63 14.98
CA ALA A 11 -12.90 -2.45 14.45
C ALA A 11 -13.75 -2.75 13.21
N SER A 12 -14.71 -1.89 12.92
CA SER A 12 -15.62 -1.98 11.77
C SER A 12 -16.14 -0.59 11.39
N TYR A 13 -16.54 -0.42 10.12
CA TYR A 13 -17.25 0.78 9.67
C TYR A 13 -18.72 0.75 10.14
N SER A 14 -19.31 -0.44 10.14
CA SER A 14 -20.72 -0.62 10.43
C SER A 14 -20.98 -0.71 11.94
N GLY A 15 -22.14 -0.22 12.38
CA GLY A 15 -22.60 -0.35 13.76
C GLY A 15 -22.05 0.73 14.69
N ASN A 16 -20.92 0.48 15.36
CA ASN A 16 -20.37 1.41 16.36
C ASN A 16 -19.47 2.47 15.70
N LYS A 17 -19.91 3.72 15.65
CA LYS A 17 -19.16 4.82 15.00
C LYS A 17 -17.92 5.27 15.77
N GLY A 18 -17.79 4.87 17.03
CA GLY A 18 -16.53 4.94 17.74
C GLY A 18 -15.45 4.00 17.20
N ALA A 19 -15.84 2.76 16.85
CA ALA A 19 -14.92 1.82 16.21
C ALA A 19 -14.56 2.27 14.78
N TYR A 20 -15.54 2.85 14.06
CA TYR A 20 -15.29 3.51 12.77
C TYR A 20 -14.24 4.61 12.93
N ALA A 21 -14.39 5.50 13.92
CA ALA A 21 -13.49 6.65 14.11
C ALA A 21 -12.05 6.21 14.37
N MET A 22 -11.85 5.19 15.22
CA MET A 22 -10.54 4.59 15.49
C MET A 22 -9.90 4.04 14.22
N LEU A 23 -10.71 3.30 13.43
CA LEU A 23 -10.30 2.70 12.18
C LEU A 23 -9.90 3.73 11.13
N GLN A 24 -10.68 4.80 10.97
CA GLN A 24 -10.32 5.89 10.06
C GLN A 24 -9.07 6.64 10.52
N SER A 25 -8.94 6.87 11.83
CA SER A 25 -7.77 7.55 12.36
C SER A 25 -6.49 6.79 12.02
N SER A 26 -6.46 5.48 12.29
CA SER A 26 -5.27 4.68 11.99
C SER A 26 -5.02 4.54 10.50
N ILE A 27 -6.06 4.27 9.69
CA ILE A 27 -5.92 4.07 8.24
C ILE A 27 -5.45 5.34 7.53
N LYS A 28 -6.07 6.50 7.80
CA LYS A 28 -5.69 7.76 7.15
C LYS A 28 -4.25 8.15 7.51
N GLN A 29 -3.85 8.01 8.77
CA GLN A 29 -2.48 8.30 9.21
C GLN A 29 -1.46 7.32 8.61
N LEU A 30 -1.73 6.01 8.60
CA LEU A 30 -0.86 5.03 7.92
C LEU A 30 -0.77 5.29 6.42
N LYS A 31 -1.87 5.71 5.78
CA LYS A 31 -1.90 6.06 4.37
C LYS A 31 -1.02 7.28 4.06
N ASN A 32 -0.99 8.27 4.95
CA ASN A 32 -0.11 9.43 4.82
C ASN A 32 1.38 9.04 4.90
N ILE A 33 1.73 8.06 5.75
CA ILE A 33 3.11 7.59 5.92
C ILE A 33 3.56 6.67 4.78
N TYR A 34 2.71 5.73 4.38
CA TYR A 34 3.09 4.64 3.47
C TYR A 34 2.56 4.77 2.03
N GLY A 35 1.63 5.71 1.79
CA GLY A 35 1.13 6.01 0.45
C GLY A 35 0.54 4.79 -0.27
N GLU A 36 0.88 4.60 -1.54
CA GLU A 36 0.41 3.47 -2.36
C GLU A 36 0.93 2.10 -1.89
N ARG A 37 1.92 2.05 -0.98
CA ARG A 37 2.50 0.79 -0.47
C ARG A 37 1.61 0.11 0.57
N LEU A 38 0.64 0.83 1.14
CA LEU A 38 -0.21 0.33 2.22
C LEU A 38 -1.35 -0.53 1.67
N HIS A 39 -1.46 -1.75 2.18
CA HIS A 39 -2.58 -2.65 1.98
C HIS A 39 -3.18 -3.01 3.34
N ILE A 40 -4.51 -2.96 3.47
CA ILE A 40 -5.21 -3.28 4.72
C ILE A 40 -6.06 -4.54 4.53
N ASN A 41 -5.94 -5.50 5.44
CA ASN A 41 -6.93 -6.55 5.64
C ASN A 41 -7.80 -6.18 6.84
N LEU A 42 -9.01 -5.68 6.61
CA LEU A 42 -9.94 -5.41 7.71
C LEU A 42 -10.62 -6.73 8.11
N MET A 43 -10.30 -7.21 9.31
CA MET A 43 -10.83 -8.45 9.89
C MET A 43 -12.23 -8.19 10.47
N SER A 44 -13.20 -8.00 9.58
CA SER A 44 -14.53 -7.49 9.88
C SER A 44 -15.47 -8.54 10.46
N VAL A 45 -16.22 -8.15 11.50
CA VAL A 45 -17.37 -8.92 12.03
C VAL A 45 -18.67 -8.65 11.26
N TYR A 46 -18.71 -7.60 10.42
CA TYR A 46 -19.83 -7.18 9.55
C TYR A 46 -19.38 -7.09 8.08
N PRO A 47 -18.90 -8.19 7.47
CA PRO A 47 -18.19 -8.13 6.19
C PRO A 47 -19.08 -7.72 5.01
N GLY A 48 -20.40 -7.83 5.11
CA GLY A 48 -21.33 -7.41 4.05
C GLY A 48 -21.55 -5.90 4.07
N GLU A 49 -21.81 -5.36 5.25
CA GLU A 49 -22.04 -3.94 5.50
C GLU A 49 -20.74 -3.12 5.36
N ASP A 50 -19.62 -3.61 5.92
CA ASP A 50 -18.33 -2.91 5.83
C ASP A 50 -17.82 -2.80 4.38
N LYS A 51 -18.18 -3.76 3.50
CA LYS A 51 -17.86 -3.66 2.07
C LYS A 51 -18.58 -2.52 1.36
N LYS A 52 -19.77 -2.13 1.85
CA LYS A 52 -20.55 -1.03 1.28
C LYS A 52 -20.06 0.33 1.78
N GLN A 53 -19.52 0.36 3.00
CA GLN A 53 -19.07 1.60 3.65
C GLN A 53 -17.57 1.87 3.50
N ALA A 54 -16.75 0.89 3.13
CA ALA A 54 -15.30 1.05 3.03
C ALA A 54 -14.94 2.12 1.96
N PRO A 55 -14.25 3.21 2.35
CA PRO A 55 -14.02 4.33 1.44
C PRO A 55 -12.76 4.19 0.56
N PHE A 56 -12.02 3.08 0.69
CA PHE A 56 -10.73 2.92 0.04
C PHE A 56 -10.54 1.55 -0.61
N ASP A 57 -10.05 1.53 -1.87
CA ASP A 57 -9.82 0.32 -2.65
C ASP A 57 -8.67 -0.55 -2.12
N PHE A 58 -7.74 0.02 -1.34
CA PHE A 58 -6.63 -0.71 -0.73
C PHE A 58 -7.04 -1.49 0.54
N ILE A 59 -8.33 -1.45 0.90
CA ILE A 59 -8.89 -2.21 2.02
C ILE A 59 -9.58 -3.48 1.50
N ASN A 60 -9.00 -4.62 1.84
CA ASN A 60 -9.59 -5.92 1.64
C ASN A 60 -10.40 -6.34 2.88
N ILE A 61 -11.73 -6.44 2.74
CA ILE A 61 -12.62 -6.89 3.83
C ILE A 61 -12.58 -8.43 3.95
N VAL A 62 -12.09 -8.92 5.09
CA VAL A 62 -12.02 -10.34 5.41
C VAL A 62 -13.07 -10.67 6.48
N SER A 63 -13.99 -11.58 6.16
CA SER A 63 -14.96 -12.10 7.16
C SER A 63 -14.22 -12.75 8.32
N CYS A 64 -14.39 -12.19 9.50
CA CYS A 64 -13.79 -12.63 10.75
C CYS A 64 -14.83 -12.59 11.86
N LYS A 65 -15.96 -13.30 11.64
CA LYS A 65 -17.02 -13.36 12.66
C LYS A 65 -16.52 -14.07 13.92
N PRO A 66 -17.00 -13.72 15.13
CA PRO A 66 -16.52 -14.30 16.37
C PRO A 66 -16.52 -15.83 16.39
N GLU A 67 -17.58 -16.47 15.89
CA GLU A 67 -17.68 -17.92 15.79
C GLU A 67 -16.65 -18.54 14.84
N GLN A 68 -16.35 -17.88 13.71
CA GLN A 68 -15.32 -18.32 12.77
C GLN A 68 -13.93 -18.19 13.38
N LEU A 69 -13.69 -17.11 14.13
CA LEU A 69 -12.41 -16.88 14.78
C LEU A 69 -12.16 -17.90 15.90
N LEU A 70 -13.13 -18.07 16.79
CA LEU A 70 -13.04 -18.92 17.98
C LEU A 70 -13.01 -20.42 17.64
N PHE A 71 -13.94 -20.89 16.81
CA PHE A 71 -14.15 -22.33 16.62
C PHE A 71 -13.48 -22.90 15.36
N VAL A 72 -12.98 -22.05 14.47
CA VAL A 72 -12.31 -22.49 13.23
C VAL A 72 -10.88 -21.98 13.16
N ALA A 73 -10.68 -20.66 13.14
CA ALA A 73 -9.35 -20.09 12.93
C ALA A 73 -8.40 -20.39 14.08
N PHE A 74 -8.86 -20.34 15.34
CA PHE A 74 -8.02 -20.61 16.50
C PHE A 74 -7.52 -22.06 16.57
N PRO A 75 -8.37 -23.10 16.46
CA PRO A 75 -7.90 -24.49 16.35
C PRO A 75 -6.95 -24.70 15.17
N LEU A 76 -7.24 -24.11 14.00
CA LEU A 76 -6.37 -24.20 12.83
C LEU A 76 -5.01 -23.53 13.05
N ALA A 77 -4.96 -22.40 13.76
CA ALA A 77 -3.71 -21.70 14.07
C ALA A 77 -2.84 -22.51 15.05
N ILE A 78 -3.46 -23.17 16.05
CA ILE A 78 -2.75 -24.10 16.94
C ILE A 78 -2.16 -25.24 16.12
N LEU A 79 -2.96 -25.88 15.26
CA LEU A 79 -2.51 -26.98 14.42
C LEU A 79 -1.40 -26.54 13.45
N TYR A 80 -1.52 -25.35 12.87
CA TYR A 80 -0.49 -24.77 12.00
C TYR A 80 0.86 -24.63 12.73
N LYS A 81 0.85 -24.19 14.00
CA LYS A 81 2.07 -24.08 14.82
C LYS A 81 2.66 -25.45 15.15
N LEU A 82 1.82 -26.43 15.52
CA LEU A 82 2.25 -27.80 15.83
C LEU A 82 2.82 -28.55 14.61
N LEU A 83 2.24 -28.33 13.43
CA LEU A 83 2.70 -28.93 12.16
C LEU A 83 3.86 -28.17 11.52
N GLY A 84 4.65 -27.48 12.33
CA GLY A 84 5.72 -26.61 11.87
C GLY A 84 6.78 -27.32 11.01
N TRP A 85 6.99 -28.61 11.27
CA TRP A 85 7.96 -29.47 10.60
C TRP A 85 7.53 -29.93 9.18
N ILE A 86 6.28 -29.71 8.77
CA ILE A 86 5.78 -30.13 7.45
C ILE A 86 6.10 -29.06 6.38
N PRO A 87 6.89 -29.38 5.31
CA PRO A 87 7.36 -28.39 4.34
C PRO A 87 6.26 -27.67 3.55
N PHE A 88 5.12 -28.32 3.34
CA PHE A 88 3.99 -27.78 2.56
C PHE A 88 2.80 -27.33 3.43
N ARG A 89 2.97 -27.19 4.76
CA ARG A 89 1.90 -26.78 5.69
C ARG A 89 1.17 -25.51 5.22
N ASN A 90 1.92 -24.54 4.68
CA ASN A 90 1.36 -23.29 4.18
C ASN A 90 0.31 -23.50 3.09
N LYS A 91 0.42 -24.53 2.26
CA LYS A 91 -0.54 -24.83 1.20
C LYS A 91 -1.84 -25.40 1.78
N LEU A 92 -1.74 -26.23 2.82
CA LEU A 92 -2.88 -26.88 3.48
C LEU A 92 -3.79 -25.87 4.20
N PHE A 93 -3.20 -24.97 4.98
CA PHE A 93 -3.97 -24.04 5.82
C PHE A 93 -4.47 -22.78 5.10
N LYS A 94 -3.93 -22.48 3.89
CA LYS A 94 -4.36 -21.33 3.07
C LYS A 94 -5.78 -21.45 2.51
N CYS A 95 -6.45 -22.60 2.66
CA CYS A 95 -7.86 -22.76 2.30
C CYS A 95 -8.80 -21.92 3.17
N ASN A 96 -8.44 -21.70 4.44
CA ASN A 96 -9.20 -20.81 5.33
C ASN A 96 -8.85 -19.34 5.07
N LYS A 97 -9.87 -18.49 4.87
CA LYS A 97 -9.70 -17.08 4.51
C LYS A 97 -9.01 -16.25 5.61
N ILE A 98 -9.31 -16.51 6.88
CA ILE A 98 -8.71 -15.81 8.04
C ILE A 98 -7.23 -16.16 8.15
N ILE A 99 -6.90 -17.46 8.12
CA ILE A 99 -5.50 -17.92 8.18
C ILE A 99 -4.70 -17.38 6.98
N LYS A 100 -5.28 -17.43 5.78
CA LYS A 100 -4.66 -16.88 4.56
C LYS A 100 -4.40 -15.38 4.66
N ALA A 101 -5.30 -14.60 5.27
CA ALA A 101 -5.14 -13.17 5.46
C ALA A 101 -3.97 -12.88 6.42
N TYR A 102 -3.94 -13.53 7.60
CA TYR A 102 -2.85 -13.36 8.54
C TYR A 102 -1.49 -13.82 7.98
N LEU A 103 -1.41 -14.94 7.26
CA LEU A 103 -0.16 -15.40 6.62
C LEU A 103 0.38 -14.46 5.53
N LYS A 104 -0.39 -13.46 5.11
CA LYS A 104 0.01 -12.40 4.18
C LYS A 104 0.19 -11.04 4.86
N THR A 105 0.08 -10.99 6.18
CA THR A 105 0.12 -9.76 6.97
C THR A 105 1.49 -9.60 7.61
N ASP A 106 2.03 -8.40 7.56
CA ASP A 106 3.29 -8.01 8.20
C ASP A 106 3.09 -7.67 9.68
N LEU A 107 1.97 -7.03 10.04
CA LEU A 107 1.62 -6.63 11.40
C LEU A 107 0.10 -6.62 11.60
N VAL A 108 -0.37 -7.05 12.78
CA VAL A 108 -1.77 -6.88 13.20
C VAL A 108 -1.91 -5.69 14.14
N ILE A 109 -2.82 -4.77 13.82
CA ILE A 109 -3.25 -3.70 14.72
C ILE A 109 -4.61 -4.10 15.31
N ASP A 110 -4.63 -4.30 16.61
CA ASP A 110 -5.86 -4.51 17.38
C ASP A 110 -6.38 -3.14 17.85
N GLU A 111 -7.62 -2.82 17.46
CA GLU A 111 -8.28 -1.54 17.74
C GLU A 111 -9.50 -1.71 18.66
N ALA A 112 -9.53 -2.77 19.45
CA ALA A 112 -10.55 -2.94 20.48
C ALA A 112 -10.53 -1.74 21.44
N GLY A 113 -11.55 -0.88 21.40
CA GLY A 113 -11.59 0.30 22.28
C GLY A 113 -11.52 -0.04 23.79
N ILE A 114 -11.83 -1.27 24.19
CA ILE A 114 -11.59 -1.78 25.54
C ILE A 114 -11.39 -3.30 25.47
N SER A 115 -10.36 -3.83 26.13
CA SER A 115 -10.09 -5.27 26.19
C SER A 115 -9.48 -5.66 27.55
N PHE A 116 -9.56 -6.94 27.92
CA PHE A 116 -9.04 -7.46 29.19
C PHE A 116 -9.49 -6.68 30.44
N VAL A 117 -10.82 -6.52 30.60
CA VAL A 117 -11.41 -5.79 31.73
C VAL A 117 -12.35 -6.71 32.51
N ASP A 118 -12.30 -6.66 33.83
CA ASP A 118 -13.10 -7.54 34.70
C ASP A 118 -14.61 -7.44 34.41
N SER A 119 -15.13 -6.24 34.15
CA SER A 119 -16.55 -5.98 33.86
C SER A 119 -17.06 -6.59 32.54
N ARG A 120 -16.16 -7.08 31.67
CA ARG A 120 -16.52 -7.75 30.41
C ARG A 120 -16.79 -9.25 30.58
N GLY A 121 -16.42 -9.82 31.74
CA GLY A 121 -16.61 -11.24 32.03
C GLY A 121 -15.70 -12.18 31.23
N PHE A 122 -15.79 -13.48 31.50
CA PHE A 122 -14.91 -14.50 30.92
C PHE A 122 -14.98 -14.56 29.39
N VAL A 123 -16.19 -14.65 28.82
CA VAL A 123 -16.39 -14.86 27.37
C VAL A 123 -15.72 -13.77 26.52
N MET A 124 -15.90 -12.50 26.89
CA MET A 124 -15.33 -11.38 26.12
C MET A 124 -13.82 -11.26 26.31
N ASN A 125 -13.29 -11.59 27.49
CA ASN A 125 -11.85 -11.61 27.72
C ASN A 125 -11.18 -12.80 26.99
N THR A 126 -11.86 -13.95 26.87
CA THR A 126 -11.42 -15.05 26.00
C THR A 126 -11.42 -14.65 24.53
N TYR A 127 -12.45 -13.91 24.07
CA TYR A 127 -12.46 -13.38 22.71
C TYR A 127 -11.28 -12.43 22.44
N ALA A 128 -11.01 -11.49 23.36
CA ALA A 128 -9.86 -10.59 23.27
C ALA A 128 -8.52 -11.35 23.26
N PHE A 129 -8.40 -12.41 24.07
CA PHE A 129 -7.26 -13.32 24.05
C PHE A 129 -7.08 -13.96 22.66
N VAL A 130 -8.15 -14.53 22.08
CA VAL A 130 -8.07 -15.22 20.79
C VAL A 130 -7.75 -14.26 19.63
N CYS A 131 -8.27 -13.03 19.67
CA CYS A 131 -7.93 -11.99 18.68
C CYS A 131 -6.41 -11.75 18.59
N ALA A 132 -5.69 -11.80 19.71
CA ALA A 132 -4.23 -11.69 19.73
C ALA A 132 -3.52 -13.04 19.48
N ALA A 133 -4.07 -14.14 20.01
CA ALA A 133 -3.43 -15.45 19.93
C ALA A 133 -3.36 -16.03 18.51
N VAL A 134 -4.41 -15.89 17.71
CA VAL A 134 -4.45 -16.41 16.33
C VAL A 134 -3.28 -15.88 15.47
N PRO A 135 -3.08 -14.56 15.32
CA PRO A 135 -1.96 -14.05 14.54
C PRO A 135 -0.59 -14.42 15.13
N LEU A 136 -0.43 -14.39 16.46
CA LEU A 136 0.83 -14.78 17.12
C LEU A 136 1.19 -16.26 16.86
N LEU A 137 0.20 -17.16 16.87
CA LEU A 137 0.40 -18.58 16.53
C LEU A 137 0.86 -18.77 15.08
N LEU A 138 0.47 -17.87 14.18
CA LEU A 138 0.88 -17.87 12.77
C LEU A 138 2.23 -17.17 12.53
N GLY A 139 2.85 -16.60 13.57
CA GLY A 139 4.12 -15.89 13.50
C GLY A 139 3.99 -14.41 13.09
N VAL A 140 2.77 -13.85 13.15
CA VAL A 140 2.51 -12.45 12.80
C VAL A 140 2.55 -11.61 14.08
N PRO A 141 3.37 -10.54 14.13
CA PRO A 141 3.41 -9.64 15.29
C PRO A 141 2.09 -8.89 15.46
N VAL A 142 1.76 -8.55 16.71
CA VAL A 142 0.53 -7.86 17.10
C VAL A 142 0.86 -6.61 17.92
N VAL A 143 0.13 -5.53 17.67
CA VAL A 143 0.15 -4.29 18.46
C VAL A 143 -1.27 -3.90 18.87
N LYS A 144 -1.40 -3.14 19.96
CA LYS A 144 -2.68 -2.56 20.40
C LYS A 144 -2.67 -1.05 20.22
N TYR A 145 -3.73 -0.51 19.61
CA TYR A 145 -3.90 0.91 19.28
C TYR A 145 -4.87 1.58 20.26
N SER A 146 -4.37 2.54 21.05
CA SER A 146 -5.11 3.36 22.03
C SER A 146 -6.23 2.65 22.80
N GLN A 147 -5.90 1.56 23.49
CA GLN A 147 -6.89 0.75 24.20
C GLN A 147 -6.88 0.99 25.71
N ALA A 148 -8.07 0.94 26.34
CA ALA A 148 -8.15 0.79 27.79
C ALA A 148 -8.11 -0.69 28.19
N MET A 149 -7.36 -0.99 29.26
CA MET A 149 -7.20 -2.34 29.82
C MET A 149 -7.15 -2.32 31.35
N GLY A 150 -7.63 -3.41 31.95
CA GLY A 150 -7.80 -3.53 33.39
C GLY A 150 -9.09 -2.88 33.91
N SER A 151 -9.40 -3.01 35.19
CA SER A 151 -8.66 -3.73 36.23
C SER A 151 -8.51 -5.24 35.96
N PHE A 152 -7.55 -5.86 36.64
CA PHE A 152 -7.21 -7.29 36.52
C PHE A 152 -7.41 -8.04 37.85
N HIS A 153 -8.48 -7.78 38.58
CA HIS A 153 -8.79 -8.47 39.84
C HIS A 153 -9.27 -9.90 39.60
N SER A 154 -9.96 -10.16 38.49
CA SER A 154 -10.39 -11.52 38.14
C SER A 154 -9.19 -12.41 37.81
N ARG A 155 -9.13 -13.60 38.45
CA ARG A 155 -8.06 -14.58 38.24
C ARG A 155 -7.94 -15.00 36.78
N THR A 156 -9.07 -15.23 36.09
CA THR A 156 -9.08 -15.67 34.69
C THR A 156 -8.65 -14.56 33.74
N ASN A 157 -9.14 -13.33 33.94
CA ASN A 157 -8.72 -12.17 33.15
C ASN A 157 -7.22 -11.89 33.32
N ARG A 158 -6.74 -11.87 34.57
CA ARG A 158 -5.32 -11.71 34.91
C ARG A 158 -4.45 -12.77 34.26
N LEU A 159 -4.88 -14.04 34.30
CA LEU A 159 -4.14 -15.15 33.69
C LEU A 159 -4.03 -14.98 32.17
N LEU A 160 -5.15 -14.70 31.48
CA LEU A 160 -5.16 -14.50 30.03
C LEU A 160 -4.30 -13.30 29.63
N ALA A 161 -4.40 -12.18 30.36
CA ALA A 161 -3.62 -10.97 30.13
C ALA A 161 -2.12 -11.21 30.31
N LYS A 162 -1.70 -11.78 31.44
CA LYS A 162 -0.29 -12.12 31.72
C LYS A 162 0.29 -13.10 30.70
N TRP A 163 -0.53 -13.96 30.13
CA TRP A 163 -0.04 -14.91 29.14
C TRP A 163 0.20 -14.24 27.78
N ILE A 164 -0.75 -13.43 27.29
CA ILE A 164 -0.69 -12.95 25.89
C ILE A 164 -0.02 -11.59 25.74
N LEU A 165 -0.29 -10.64 26.64
CA LEU A 165 0.13 -9.24 26.49
C LEU A 165 1.66 -9.03 26.44
N PRO A 166 2.50 -9.78 27.18
CA PRO A 166 3.96 -9.66 27.06
C PRO A 166 4.52 -10.06 25.68
N HIS A 167 3.77 -10.85 24.90
CA HIS A 167 4.19 -11.30 23.57
C HIS A 167 3.85 -10.31 22.45
N LEU A 168 3.10 -9.25 22.74
CA LEU A 168 2.80 -8.20 21.78
C LEU A 168 4.04 -7.33 21.54
N LYS A 169 4.18 -6.79 20.34
CA LYS A 169 5.29 -5.88 20.00
C LYS A 169 5.15 -4.51 20.65
N LEU A 170 3.91 -4.07 20.84
CA LEU A 170 3.59 -2.76 21.38
C LEU A 170 2.17 -2.75 21.94
N ILE A 171 2.01 -2.10 23.08
CA ILE A 171 0.72 -1.76 23.68
C ILE A 171 0.65 -0.25 23.84
N CYS A 172 -0.15 0.42 23.02
CA CYS A 172 -0.49 1.82 23.24
C CYS A 172 -1.60 1.90 24.29
N ALA A 173 -1.20 2.10 25.55
CA ALA A 173 -2.10 2.26 26.69
C ALA A 173 -2.81 3.62 26.59
N ARG A 174 -4.15 3.59 26.60
CA ARG A 174 -4.96 4.81 26.61
C ARG A 174 -4.99 5.40 28.02
N GLY A 175 -4.16 6.42 28.26
CA GLY A 175 -4.13 7.11 29.55
C GLY A 175 -3.43 6.37 30.70
N GLU A 176 -3.27 7.09 31.81
CA GLU A 176 -2.45 6.67 32.95
C GLU A 176 -3.05 5.51 33.76
N ILE A 177 -4.38 5.42 33.84
CA ILE A 177 -5.06 4.34 34.58
C ILE A 177 -4.75 2.99 33.93
N THR A 178 -4.91 2.87 32.61
CA THR A 178 -4.55 1.66 31.87
C THR A 178 -3.07 1.29 32.03
N LYS A 179 -2.17 2.28 31.94
CA LYS A 179 -0.73 2.04 32.15
C LYS A 179 -0.44 1.49 33.56
N LYS A 180 -1.03 2.09 34.60
CA LYS A 180 -0.91 1.62 35.99
C LYS A 180 -1.49 0.22 36.18
N ASN A 181 -2.63 -0.09 35.56
CA ASN A 181 -3.23 -1.42 35.62
C ASN A 181 -2.30 -2.50 35.01
N LEU A 182 -1.67 -2.20 33.88
CA LEU A 182 -0.71 -3.11 33.21
C LEU A 182 0.56 -3.29 34.06
N ALA A 183 1.12 -2.21 34.60
CA ALA A 183 2.25 -2.28 35.53
C ALA A 183 1.92 -3.10 36.78
N GLY A 184 0.69 -2.96 37.31
CA GLY A 184 0.21 -3.75 38.46
C GLY A 184 0.14 -5.27 38.24
N ILE A 185 0.26 -5.74 36.99
CA ILE A 185 0.40 -7.16 36.65
C ILE A 185 1.77 -7.52 36.08
N GLY A 186 2.73 -6.58 36.09
CA GLY A 186 4.12 -6.76 35.65
C GLY A 186 4.34 -6.62 34.14
N ILE A 187 3.54 -5.79 33.46
CA ILE A 187 3.63 -5.57 32.01
C ILE A 187 3.95 -4.10 31.75
N GLU A 188 5.22 -3.82 31.43
CA GLU A 188 5.73 -2.44 31.27
C GLU A 188 6.60 -2.29 30.03
N ASP A 189 7.45 -3.28 29.72
CA ASP A 189 8.48 -3.20 28.68
C ASP A 189 7.95 -2.81 27.29
N ASN A 190 6.78 -3.31 26.93
CA ASN A 190 6.14 -3.08 25.63
C ASN A 190 4.98 -2.06 25.69
N VAL A 191 4.86 -1.30 26.79
CA VAL A 191 3.75 -0.37 27.01
C VAL A 191 4.19 1.07 26.73
N ARG A 192 3.42 1.79 25.91
CA ARG A 192 3.59 3.23 25.65
C ARG A 192 2.30 3.96 25.97
N LEU A 193 2.41 5.07 26.69
CA LEU A 193 1.28 5.94 27.00
C LEU A 193 0.90 6.74 25.76
N CYS A 194 -0.37 6.70 25.37
CA CYS A 194 -0.92 7.51 24.29
C CYS A 194 -2.32 8.02 24.68
N ALA A 195 -2.72 9.15 24.10
CA ALA A 195 -4.13 9.55 24.09
C ALA A 195 -4.94 8.68 23.12
N ASP A 196 -6.26 8.81 23.16
CA ASP A 196 -7.15 8.12 22.23
C ASP A 196 -6.82 8.50 20.77
N GLY A 197 -6.74 7.50 19.88
CA GLY A 197 -6.31 7.68 18.50
C GLY A 197 -7.19 8.64 17.70
N VAL A 198 -8.45 8.83 18.09
CA VAL A 198 -9.40 9.69 17.34
C VAL A 198 -9.06 11.17 17.43
N PHE A 199 -8.37 11.65 18.48
CA PHE A 199 -7.95 13.06 18.57
C PHE A 199 -7.02 13.50 17.41
N SER A 200 -6.27 12.55 16.83
CA SER A 200 -5.38 12.78 15.69
C SER A 200 -5.96 12.33 14.34
N MET A 201 -7.25 11.97 14.31
CA MET A 201 -7.93 11.58 13.08
C MET A 201 -7.98 12.78 12.10
N PRO A 202 -7.40 12.66 10.88
CA PRO A 202 -7.38 13.74 9.91
C PRO A 202 -8.78 14.25 9.54
N GLU A 203 -8.85 15.55 9.25
CA GLU A 203 -10.08 16.19 8.76
C GLU A 203 -10.52 15.63 7.41
N ASP A 204 -11.82 15.75 7.13
CA ASP A 204 -12.45 15.23 5.93
C ASP A 204 -13.23 16.35 5.24
N THR A 205 -12.62 16.92 4.20
CA THR A 205 -13.16 18.11 3.52
C THR A 205 -14.57 17.90 2.98
N PHE A 206 -14.86 16.70 2.45
CA PHE A 206 -16.19 16.37 1.94
C PHE A 206 -17.25 16.42 3.05
N SER A 207 -17.00 15.77 4.19
CA SER A 207 -17.94 15.79 5.32
C SER A 207 -18.10 17.18 5.91
N ILE A 208 -17.02 17.98 5.95
CA ILE A 208 -17.05 19.38 6.38
C ILE A 208 -17.97 20.21 5.48
N GLU A 209 -17.76 20.16 4.17
CA GLU A 209 -18.57 20.90 3.19
C GLU A 209 -20.04 20.48 3.22
N LEU A 210 -20.31 19.17 3.30
CA LEU A 210 -21.66 18.61 3.37
C LEU A 210 -22.41 19.12 4.61
N VAL A 211 -21.82 19.00 5.79
CA VAL A 211 -22.48 19.37 7.04
C VAL A 211 -22.61 20.89 7.15
N ASN A 212 -21.59 21.67 6.75
CA ASN A 212 -21.69 23.13 6.71
C ASN A 212 -22.81 23.61 5.78
N GLY A 213 -22.99 22.95 4.63
CA GLY A 213 -24.08 23.25 3.70
C GLY A 213 -25.46 23.00 4.30
N ILE A 214 -25.62 21.90 5.06
CA ILE A 214 -26.86 21.59 5.80
C ILE A 214 -27.12 22.64 6.87
N CYS A 215 -26.12 22.92 7.73
CA CYS A 215 -26.27 23.85 8.84
C CYS A 215 -26.56 25.28 8.38
N ALA A 216 -25.96 25.74 7.28
CA ALA A 216 -26.16 27.09 6.75
C ALA A 216 -27.58 27.34 6.19
N GLN A 217 -28.31 26.30 5.84
CA GLN A 217 -29.65 26.40 5.22
C GLN A 217 -30.80 26.26 6.22
N ASP A 218 -30.52 25.86 7.46
CA ASP A 218 -31.52 25.59 8.48
C ASP A 218 -31.36 26.54 9.66
N SER A 219 -32.37 27.39 9.88
CA SER A 219 -32.37 28.41 10.95
C SER A 219 -32.24 27.82 12.36
N PHE A 220 -32.49 26.51 12.53
CA PHE A 220 -32.17 25.78 13.76
C PHE A 220 -30.73 26.03 14.22
N TYR A 221 -29.78 26.13 13.29
CA TYR A 221 -28.36 26.27 13.61
C TYR A 221 -27.94 27.69 14.02
N ASN A 222 -28.86 28.66 14.02
CA ASN A 222 -28.61 30.03 14.44
C ASN A 222 -28.82 30.26 15.95
N GLY A 223 -29.46 29.31 16.64
CA GLY A 223 -29.79 29.40 18.08
C GLY A 223 -28.71 28.83 18.98
N LYS A 224 -29.00 28.72 20.29
CA LYS A 224 -28.15 28.00 21.24
C LYS A 224 -28.42 26.50 21.10
N ILE A 225 -27.39 25.69 20.84
CA ILE A 225 -27.61 24.28 20.49
C ILE A 225 -26.95 23.34 21.47
N VAL A 226 -27.73 22.39 22.00
CA VAL A 226 -27.23 21.24 22.76
C VAL A 226 -27.26 20.01 21.85
N SER A 227 -26.09 19.41 21.60
CA SER A 227 -26.06 18.07 21.02
C SER A 227 -26.32 17.01 22.09
N LEU A 228 -27.15 16.02 21.77
CA LEU A 228 -27.56 14.97 22.67
C LEU A 228 -27.20 13.59 22.11
N SER A 229 -26.15 13.00 22.66
CA SER A 229 -25.67 11.68 22.24
C SER A 229 -26.30 10.57 23.08
N LEU A 230 -27.37 9.98 22.57
CA LEU A 230 -28.16 8.94 23.24
C LEU A 230 -27.52 7.55 23.09
N SER A 231 -27.81 6.64 24.03
CA SER A 231 -27.16 5.33 24.07
C SER A 231 -28.12 4.21 24.46
N SER A 232 -28.33 3.26 23.55
CA SER A 232 -29.05 2.01 23.85
C SER A 232 -28.37 1.18 24.94
N VAL A 233 -27.04 1.32 25.12
CA VAL A 233 -26.30 0.65 26.19
C VAL A 233 -26.60 1.26 27.56
N VAL A 234 -26.84 2.58 27.63
CA VAL A 234 -27.23 3.23 28.89
C VAL A 234 -28.70 2.93 29.17
N GLN A 235 -29.58 2.96 28.16
CA GLN A 235 -30.96 2.49 28.27
C GLN A 235 -31.04 1.07 28.86
N ASP A 236 -30.28 0.11 28.31
CA ASP A 236 -30.21 -1.27 28.80
C ASP A 236 -29.72 -1.37 30.26
N ARG A 237 -28.89 -0.43 30.73
CA ARG A 237 -28.39 -0.40 32.11
C ARG A 237 -29.40 0.24 33.05
N CYS A 238 -30.01 1.36 32.65
CA CYS A 238 -31.06 2.04 33.39
C CYS A 238 -32.28 1.12 33.60
N ALA A 239 -32.69 0.37 32.57
CA ALA A 239 -33.78 -0.59 32.67
C ALA A 239 -33.55 -1.67 33.76
N LYS A 240 -32.30 -2.08 33.99
CA LYS A 240 -31.95 -3.07 35.03
C LYS A 240 -32.07 -2.53 36.46
N ILE A 241 -32.10 -1.21 36.62
CA ILE A 241 -32.28 -0.51 37.88
C ILE A 241 -33.58 0.29 37.90
N VAL A 242 -34.52 -0.05 37.01
CA VAL A 242 -35.89 0.51 36.95
C VAL A 242 -35.92 2.02 36.70
N ILE A 243 -34.98 2.53 35.91
CA ILE A 243 -34.99 3.91 35.40
C ILE A 243 -35.47 3.89 33.96
N ASP A 244 -36.55 4.61 33.66
CA ASP A 244 -36.98 4.85 32.29
C ASP A 244 -36.10 5.92 31.64
N TYR A 245 -35.08 5.46 30.92
CA TYR A 245 -34.14 6.35 30.24
C TYR A 245 -34.82 7.21 29.18
N VAL A 246 -35.83 6.68 28.46
CA VAL A 246 -36.48 7.44 27.38
C VAL A 246 -37.28 8.59 27.96
N ASP A 247 -38.10 8.33 28.97
CA ASP A 247 -38.88 9.37 29.66
C ASP A 247 -37.99 10.42 30.31
N VAL A 248 -36.88 10.01 30.93
CA VAL A 248 -35.92 10.96 31.51
C VAL A 248 -35.33 11.87 30.44
N MET A 249 -34.95 11.32 29.29
CA MET A 249 -34.38 12.12 28.20
C MET A 249 -35.44 13.00 27.52
N ILE A 250 -36.69 12.56 27.38
CA ILE A 250 -37.81 13.39 26.89
C ILE A 250 -38.00 14.60 27.82
N GLY A 251 -38.14 14.35 29.13
CA GLY A 251 -38.31 15.42 30.11
C GLY A 251 -37.12 16.39 30.18
N PHE A 252 -35.91 15.91 29.88
CA PHE A 252 -34.74 16.77 29.76
C PHE A 252 -34.74 17.61 28.48
N VAL A 253 -35.12 17.04 27.33
CA VAL A 253 -35.23 17.81 26.08
C VAL A 253 -36.32 18.89 26.19
N ASP A 254 -37.48 18.55 26.75
CA ASP A 254 -38.55 19.53 26.98
C ASP A 254 -38.05 20.71 27.86
N PHE A 255 -37.29 20.41 28.93
CA PHE A 255 -36.66 21.43 29.76
C PHE A 255 -35.65 22.31 28.99
N LEU A 256 -34.83 21.70 28.12
CA LEU A 256 -33.89 22.46 27.29
C LEU A 256 -34.64 23.41 26.35
N ASN A 257 -35.71 22.96 25.71
CA ASN A 257 -36.53 23.79 24.84
C ASN A 257 -37.23 24.92 25.62
N GLU A 258 -37.75 24.66 26.84
CA GLU A 258 -38.30 25.70 27.73
C GLU A 258 -37.26 26.78 28.10
N LYS A 259 -35.97 26.44 28.07
CA LYS A 259 -34.84 27.35 28.32
C LYS A 259 -34.26 27.97 27.03
N ASP A 260 -34.97 27.87 25.91
CA ASP A 260 -34.57 28.41 24.60
C ASP A 260 -33.29 27.76 24.03
N TYR A 261 -33.11 26.46 24.28
CA TYR A 261 -32.09 25.65 23.60
C TYR A 261 -32.71 24.78 22.51
N ASN A 262 -32.08 24.84 21.35
CA ASN A 262 -32.27 23.88 20.27
C ASN A 262 -31.53 22.58 20.60
N VAL A 263 -32.13 21.43 20.26
CA VAL A 263 -31.55 20.11 20.58
C VAL A 263 -31.25 19.32 19.32
N LEU A 264 -30.00 18.91 19.15
CA LEU A 264 -29.56 18.04 18.06
C LEU A 264 -29.34 16.62 18.59
N ILE A 265 -30.19 15.67 18.21
CA ILE A 265 -30.04 14.26 18.63
C ILE A 265 -28.99 13.57 17.74
N ILE A 266 -28.08 12.82 18.37
CA ILE A 266 -26.97 12.12 17.70
C ILE A 266 -26.97 10.64 18.08
N ALA A 267 -26.98 9.77 17.06
CA ALA A 267 -26.71 8.34 17.21
C ALA A 267 -25.24 8.03 16.88
N ASN A 268 -24.45 7.65 17.89
CA ASN A 268 -23.05 7.21 17.68
C ASN A 268 -22.92 5.70 17.46
N ALA A 269 -24.02 4.96 17.49
CA ALA A 269 -24.11 3.62 16.95
C ALA A 269 -25.38 3.52 16.10
N ALA A 270 -25.28 3.03 14.87
CA ALA A 270 -26.43 2.96 13.97
C ALA A 270 -26.34 1.73 13.07
N ARG A 271 -27.48 1.09 12.84
CA ARG A 271 -27.64 -0.05 11.94
C ARG A 271 -28.98 0.05 11.24
N GLU A 272 -28.99 0.69 10.08
CA GLU A 272 -30.22 0.91 9.31
C GLU A 272 -30.95 -0.40 8.97
N GLY A 273 -32.28 -0.37 9.03
CA GLY A 273 -33.15 -1.51 8.73
C GLY A 273 -33.03 -2.69 9.71
N LYS A 274 -32.41 -2.50 10.90
CA LYS A 274 -32.33 -3.52 11.95
C LYS A 274 -33.10 -3.09 13.20
N THR A 275 -33.98 -3.97 13.67
CA THR A 275 -34.80 -3.76 14.88
C THR A 275 -34.11 -4.16 16.18
N LYS A 276 -32.87 -4.69 16.12
CA LYS A 276 -32.14 -5.11 17.34
C LYS A 276 -31.39 -3.90 17.94
N PRO A 277 -31.53 -3.63 19.26
CA PRO A 277 -30.93 -2.44 19.91
C PRO A 277 -29.40 -2.52 20.08
N ARG A 278 -28.82 -3.71 19.98
CA ARG A 278 -27.37 -3.92 20.15
C ARG A 278 -26.56 -3.17 19.08
N ASN A 279 -25.75 -2.20 19.53
CA ASN A 279 -25.01 -1.27 18.68
C ASN A 279 -25.91 -0.52 17.69
N ASN A 280 -27.12 -0.17 18.13
CA ASN A 280 -28.06 0.63 17.36
C ASN A 280 -28.79 1.62 18.27
N ASP A 281 -28.39 2.89 18.21
CA ASP A 281 -28.97 4.01 18.95
C ASP A 281 -30.16 4.63 18.21
N LEU A 282 -30.36 4.32 16.92
CA LEU A 282 -31.48 4.86 16.13
C LEU A 282 -32.82 4.68 16.87
N LEU A 283 -33.06 3.50 17.44
CA LEU A 283 -34.32 3.19 18.13
C LEU A 283 -34.57 4.06 19.37
N VAL A 284 -33.53 4.34 20.16
CA VAL A 284 -33.68 5.20 21.36
C VAL A 284 -33.80 6.67 20.97
N CYS A 285 -33.10 7.08 19.91
CA CYS A 285 -33.24 8.42 19.36
C CYS A 285 -34.62 8.67 18.76
N ASP A 286 -35.17 7.72 18.01
CA ASP A 286 -36.53 7.76 17.47
C ASP A 286 -37.55 7.88 18.60
N ALA A 287 -37.43 7.04 19.64
CA ALA A 287 -38.35 7.05 20.78
C ALA A 287 -38.33 8.38 21.54
N VAL A 288 -37.15 8.96 21.77
CA VAL A 288 -37.04 10.28 22.40
C VAL A 288 -37.62 11.35 21.48
N TYR A 289 -37.23 11.41 20.20
CA TYR A 289 -37.72 12.41 19.24
C TYR A 289 -39.24 12.38 19.08
N GLU A 290 -39.88 11.21 19.10
CA GLU A 290 -41.33 11.12 19.00
C GLU A 290 -42.06 11.59 20.26
N GLY A 291 -41.41 11.52 21.43
CA GLY A 291 -41.99 11.87 22.72
C GLY A 291 -41.87 13.34 23.13
N VAL A 292 -41.01 14.14 22.48
CA VAL A 292 -40.81 15.57 22.82
C VAL A 292 -41.97 16.44 22.36
N ARG A 293 -42.24 17.53 23.10
CA ARG A 293 -43.35 18.44 22.81
C ARG A 293 -43.05 19.40 21.66
N GLN A 294 -41.85 20.00 21.65
CA GLN A 294 -41.48 21.07 20.73
C GLN A 294 -40.57 20.58 19.59
N LYS A 295 -41.12 19.76 18.69
CA LYS A 295 -40.35 19.13 17.60
C LYS A 295 -39.63 20.13 16.67
N ASP A 296 -40.13 21.37 16.54
CA ASP A 296 -39.48 22.41 15.72
C ASP A 296 -38.10 22.85 16.27
N MET A 297 -37.90 22.72 17.59
CA MET A 297 -36.63 23.00 18.29
C MET A 297 -35.73 21.76 18.41
N VAL A 298 -36.09 20.65 17.76
CA VAL A 298 -35.32 19.40 17.80
C VAL A 298 -34.96 18.98 16.37
N ARG A 299 -33.69 18.65 16.15
CA ARG A 299 -33.21 18.03 14.91
C ARG A 299 -32.78 16.61 15.19
N TRP A 300 -33.30 15.70 14.37
CA TRP A 300 -32.96 14.29 14.41
C TRP A 300 -32.80 13.78 12.97
N TYR A 301 -31.66 13.15 12.69
CA TYR A 301 -31.38 12.53 11.40
C TYR A 301 -31.42 11.00 11.57
N PRO A 302 -32.55 10.33 11.26
CA PRO A 302 -32.74 8.89 11.48
C PRO A 302 -31.99 8.03 10.46
N LYS A 303 -30.68 8.25 10.33
CA LYS A 303 -29.79 7.57 9.39
C LYS A 303 -28.45 7.23 10.04
N GLU A 304 -27.76 6.26 9.47
CA GLU A 304 -26.40 5.90 9.86
C GLU A 304 -25.39 6.91 9.29
N MET A 305 -24.95 7.86 10.12
CA MET A 305 -23.90 8.83 9.78
C MET A 305 -22.50 8.23 9.91
N THR A 306 -21.54 8.77 9.15
CA THR A 306 -20.11 8.48 9.33
C THR A 306 -19.58 9.11 10.62
N ALA A 307 -18.39 8.68 11.06
CA ALA A 307 -17.75 9.29 12.23
C ALA A 307 -17.36 10.75 11.96
N GLU A 308 -16.96 11.06 10.73
CA GLU A 308 -16.65 12.41 10.26
C GLU A 308 -17.89 13.32 10.31
N GLU A 309 -19.03 12.88 9.76
CA GLU A 309 -20.29 13.63 9.79
C GLU A 309 -20.73 13.93 11.23
N ILE A 310 -20.69 12.93 12.12
CA ILE A 310 -21.08 13.12 13.52
C ILE A 310 -20.19 14.16 14.22
N ARG A 311 -18.86 14.06 14.03
CA ARG A 311 -17.92 15.04 14.60
C ARG A 311 -18.17 16.44 14.07
N GLU A 312 -18.52 16.55 12.79
CA GLU A 312 -18.82 17.85 12.20
C GLU A 312 -20.14 18.41 12.72
N PHE A 313 -21.21 17.62 12.81
CA PHE A 313 -22.45 18.09 13.42
C PHE A 313 -22.27 18.57 14.86
N ILE A 314 -21.43 17.89 15.65
CA ILE A 314 -21.08 18.33 17.01
C ILE A 314 -20.36 19.69 16.99
N SER A 315 -19.54 19.98 15.98
CA SER A 315 -18.79 21.25 15.86
C SER A 315 -19.71 22.48 15.79
N HIS A 316 -20.93 22.30 15.28
CA HIS A 316 -21.98 23.31 15.17
C HIS A 316 -22.83 23.46 16.44
N THR A 317 -22.41 22.90 17.58
CA THR A 317 -23.17 22.98 18.85
C THR A 317 -22.44 23.72 19.96
N ASP A 318 -23.18 24.32 20.89
CA ASP A 318 -22.61 25.02 22.05
C ASP A 318 -21.98 24.07 23.05
N VAL A 319 -22.67 22.96 23.30
CA VAL A 319 -22.31 21.93 24.27
C VAL A 319 -22.80 20.56 23.81
N LEU A 320 -22.11 19.52 24.26
CA LEU A 320 -22.53 18.13 24.14
C LEU A 320 -23.00 17.61 25.49
N VAL A 321 -24.17 16.96 25.53
CA VAL A 321 -24.58 16.06 26.61
C VAL A 321 -24.60 14.65 26.04
N GLY A 322 -23.77 13.74 26.58
CA GLY A 322 -23.55 12.46 25.90
C GLY A 322 -23.32 11.24 26.77
N SER A 323 -23.87 10.11 26.33
CA SER A 323 -23.65 8.79 26.93
C SER A 323 -22.61 7.95 26.17
N ARG A 324 -22.22 8.35 24.96
CA ARG A 324 -21.30 7.61 24.10
C ARG A 324 -19.87 8.17 24.18
N PHE A 325 -18.91 7.28 24.42
CA PHE A 325 -17.49 7.63 24.58
C PHE A 325 -16.92 8.44 23.41
N HIS A 326 -17.16 8.05 22.17
CA HIS A 326 -16.58 8.77 21.02
C HIS A 326 -17.35 10.02 20.61
N ALA A 327 -18.57 10.24 21.14
CA ALA A 327 -19.22 11.55 21.04
C ALA A 327 -18.41 12.57 21.85
N MET A 328 -18.03 12.22 23.08
CA MET A 328 -17.16 13.03 23.93
C MET A 328 -15.81 13.30 23.27
N ILE A 329 -15.13 12.28 22.70
CA ILE A 329 -13.86 12.52 21.99
C ILE A 329 -14.04 13.51 20.85
N GLY A 330 -15.10 13.35 20.04
CA GLY A 330 -15.43 14.28 18.96
C GLY A 330 -15.68 15.70 19.45
N ALA A 331 -16.44 15.87 20.52
CA ALA A 331 -16.72 17.18 21.11
C ALA A 331 -15.47 17.85 21.67
N LEU A 332 -14.67 17.14 22.47
CA LEU A 332 -13.41 17.66 23.01
C LEU A 332 -12.45 18.06 21.88
N GLU A 333 -12.37 17.25 20.82
CA GLU A 333 -11.55 17.56 19.63
C GLU A 333 -12.03 18.83 18.91
N LYS A 334 -13.35 19.00 18.78
CA LYS A 334 -13.99 20.20 18.19
C LYS A 334 -14.12 21.38 19.17
N ARG A 335 -13.53 21.29 20.37
CA ARG A 335 -13.55 22.35 21.40
C ARG A 335 -14.97 22.65 21.94
N VAL A 336 -15.84 21.65 21.90
CA VAL A 336 -17.21 21.70 22.42
C VAL A 336 -17.23 21.17 23.86
N PRO A 337 -17.59 22.01 24.85
CA PRO A 337 -17.76 21.59 26.23
C PRO A 337 -18.70 20.39 26.34
N THR A 338 -18.32 19.40 27.14
CA THR A 338 -19.06 18.12 27.25
C THR A 338 -19.47 17.82 28.68
N LEU A 339 -20.73 17.43 28.85
CA LEU A 339 -21.29 16.82 30.05
C LEU A 339 -21.62 15.34 29.77
N LEU A 340 -21.09 14.42 30.58
CA LEU A 340 -21.31 13.00 30.37
C LEU A 340 -22.45 12.43 31.21
N ILE A 341 -23.22 11.51 30.60
CA ILE A 341 -24.17 10.65 31.30
C ILE A 341 -23.62 9.22 31.26
N GLY A 342 -22.96 8.84 32.36
CA GLY A 342 -22.41 7.51 32.59
C GLY A 342 -20.96 7.55 33.08
N TRP A 343 -20.65 6.69 34.06
CA TRP A 343 -19.33 6.64 34.69
C TRP A 343 -18.59 5.31 34.42
N SER A 344 -17.33 5.40 33.99
CA SER A 344 -16.37 4.30 34.02
C SER A 344 -14.95 4.85 33.84
N HIS A 345 -13.94 4.09 34.26
CA HIS A 345 -12.54 4.51 34.24
C HIS A 345 -12.08 5.06 32.88
N LYS A 346 -12.59 4.53 31.76
CA LYS A 346 -12.22 5.00 30.41
C LYS A 346 -12.60 6.48 30.16
N TYR A 347 -13.73 6.95 30.69
CA TYR A 347 -14.16 8.35 30.51
C TYR A 347 -13.26 9.26 31.32
N GLN A 348 -12.98 8.85 32.57
CA GLN A 348 -12.09 9.58 33.46
C GLN A 348 -10.66 9.69 32.89
N GLU A 349 -10.12 8.61 32.29
CA GLU A 349 -8.82 8.64 31.61
C GLU A 349 -8.66 9.79 30.63
N VAL A 350 -9.74 10.15 29.92
CA VAL A 350 -9.72 11.21 28.92
C VAL A 350 -10.04 12.56 29.56
N LEU A 351 -11.06 12.63 30.41
CA LEU A 351 -11.45 13.89 31.07
C LEU A 351 -10.35 14.46 31.95
N ASP A 352 -9.57 13.61 32.62
CA ASP A 352 -8.43 14.03 33.43
C ASP A 352 -7.34 14.73 32.60
N MET A 353 -7.19 14.39 31.31
CA MET A 353 -6.27 15.09 30.40
C MET A 353 -6.65 16.55 30.15
N PHE A 354 -7.90 16.91 30.42
CA PHE A 354 -8.45 18.25 30.23
C PHE A 354 -8.86 18.92 31.56
N GLU A 355 -8.55 18.32 32.71
CA GLU A 355 -8.99 18.81 34.03
C GLU A 355 -10.53 18.89 34.16
N LEU A 356 -11.26 17.93 33.56
CA LEU A 356 -12.73 17.89 33.47
C LEU A 356 -13.37 16.70 34.20
N GLY A 357 -12.66 16.04 35.12
CA GLY A 357 -13.14 14.83 35.81
C GLY A 357 -14.50 15.00 36.53
N GLN A 358 -14.85 16.22 36.91
CA GLN A 358 -16.11 16.61 37.55
C GLN A 358 -17.32 16.71 36.59
N ASN A 359 -17.10 16.70 35.27
CA ASN A 359 -18.14 16.89 34.26
C ASN A 359 -18.82 15.57 33.84
N ALA A 360 -19.17 14.72 34.82
CA ALA A 360 -19.87 13.48 34.56
C ALA A 360 -20.92 13.18 35.62
N VAL A 361 -22.02 12.60 35.17
CA VAL A 361 -23.14 12.14 36.00
C VAL A 361 -23.15 10.62 35.98
N ASP A 362 -23.29 9.99 37.15
CA ASP A 362 -23.49 8.54 37.22
C ASP A 362 -24.91 8.19 36.74
N PHE A 363 -25.02 7.19 35.86
CA PHE A 363 -26.32 6.76 35.33
C PHE A 363 -27.19 6.10 36.41
N SER A 364 -26.60 5.66 37.52
CA SER A 364 -27.28 5.01 38.62
C SER A 364 -28.23 5.93 39.40
N THR A 365 -28.00 7.25 39.35
CA THR A 365 -28.80 8.28 40.02
C THR A 365 -29.53 9.18 39.02
N LEU A 366 -29.67 8.71 37.78
CA LEU A 366 -30.23 9.49 36.69
C LEU A 366 -31.74 9.71 36.88
N SER A 367 -32.13 10.97 37.00
CA SER A 367 -33.51 11.45 36.91
C SER A 367 -33.53 12.75 36.13
N VAL A 368 -34.72 13.21 35.74
CA VAL A 368 -34.87 14.50 35.06
C VAL A 368 -34.30 15.62 35.94
N ASP A 369 -34.64 15.64 37.24
CA ASP A 369 -34.22 16.69 38.16
C ASP A 369 -32.71 16.68 38.40
N THR A 370 -32.09 15.51 38.54
CA THR A 370 -30.62 15.44 38.72
C THR A 370 -29.89 15.92 37.46
N LEU A 371 -30.42 15.62 36.28
CA LEU A 371 -29.83 16.07 35.01
C LEU A 371 -30.00 17.57 34.79
N LYS A 372 -31.15 18.15 35.16
CA LYS A 372 -31.40 19.60 35.13
C LYS A 372 -30.38 20.36 35.98
N VAL A 373 -30.25 19.98 37.26
CA VAL A 373 -29.31 20.61 38.19
C VAL A 373 -27.88 20.52 37.66
N LYS A 374 -27.46 19.34 37.20
CA LYS A 374 -26.11 19.14 36.66
C LYS A 374 -25.86 19.92 35.38
N PHE A 375 -26.87 20.06 34.52
CA PHE A 375 -26.77 20.86 33.31
C PHE A 375 -26.63 22.36 33.62
N GLU A 376 -27.41 22.90 34.55
CA GLU A 376 -27.31 24.31 34.96
C GLU A 376 -25.95 24.62 35.61
N GLU A 377 -25.44 23.74 36.47
CA GLU A 377 -24.09 23.82 37.03
C GLU A 377 -23.01 23.80 35.92
N PHE A 378 -23.18 22.93 34.93
CA PHE A 378 -22.26 22.78 33.82
C PHE A 378 -22.27 24.00 32.88
N ILE A 379 -23.44 24.54 32.55
CA ILE A 379 -23.59 25.72 31.69
C ILE A 379 -22.93 26.95 32.32
N THR A 380 -23.06 27.12 33.64
CA THR A 380 -22.39 28.20 34.38
C THR A 380 -20.86 28.13 34.24
N ASN A 381 -20.31 26.93 34.06
CA ASN A 381 -18.87 26.69 33.89
C ASN A 381 -18.46 26.39 32.44
N LYS A 382 -19.34 26.63 31.45
CA LYS A 382 -19.12 26.26 30.03
C LYS A 382 -17.84 26.87 29.47
N ASP A 383 -17.63 28.17 29.68
CA ASP A 383 -16.49 28.88 29.09
C ASP A 383 -15.16 28.48 29.75
N LYS A 384 -15.15 28.24 31.06
CA LYS A 384 -14.01 27.66 31.76
C LYS A 384 -13.68 26.26 31.22
N THR A 385 -14.71 25.43 31.02
CA THR A 385 -14.55 24.10 30.41
C THR A 385 -13.95 24.23 29.01
N ARG A 386 -14.43 25.16 28.18
CA ARG A 386 -13.89 25.41 26.83
C ARG A 386 -12.43 25.85 26.86
N GLN A 387 -12.07 26.76 27.78
CA GLN A 387 -10.70 27.23 27.96
C GLN A 387 -9.76 26.08 28.35
N ASN A 388 -10.18 25.21 29.26
CA ASN A 388 -9.41 24.01 29.62
C ASN A 388 -9.23 23.06 28.42
N ILE A 389 -10.28 22.85 27.62
CA ILE A 389 -10.17 22.06 26.39
C ILE A 389 -9.11 22.65 25.46
N VAL A 390 -9.22 23.95 25.15
CA VAL A 390 -8.27 24.64 24.25
C VAL A 390 -6.84 24.60 24.78
N LYS A 391 -6.65 24.78 26.10
CA LYS A 391 -5.34 24.74 26.77
C LYS A 391 -4.63 23.40 26.56
N HIS A 392 -5.33 22.28 26.70
CA HIS A 392 -4.72 20.94 26.67
C HIS A 392 -4.83 20.21 25.32
N LEU A 393 -5.70 20.66 24.41
CA LEU A 393 -6.00 19.92 23.17
C LEU A 393 -4.77 19.64 22.31
N ASN A 394 -3.84 20.60 22.17
CA ASN A 394 -2.65 20.39 21.35
C ASN A 394 -1.77 19.25 21.90
N GLU A 395 -1.52 19.23 23.20
CA GLU A 395 -0.76 18.15 23.87
C GLU A 395 -1.46 16.79 23.71
N VAL A 396 -2.79 16.76 23.85
CA VAL A 396 -3.59 15.54 23.66
C VAL A 396 -3.53 15.07 22.20
N LYS A 397 -3.57 15.98 21.21
CA LYS A 397 -3.40 15.65 19.79
C LYS A 397 -2.01 15.09 19.50
N GLU A 398 -0.95 15.68 20.04
CA GLU A 398 0.42 15.16 19.92
C GLU A 398 0.55 13.77 20.55
N SER A 399 -0.02 13.57 21.74
CA SER A 399 -0.07 12.27 22.42
C SER A 399 -0.87 11.23 21.63
N SER A 400 -1.92 11.65 20.93
CA SER A 400 -2.72 10.79 20.06
C SER A 400 -1.93 10.35 18.82
N GLN A 401 -1.17 11.26 18.20
CA GLN A 401 -0.32 10.95 17.03
C GLN A 401 0.77 9.92 17.36
N LYS A 402 1.28 9.89 18.60
CA LYS A 402 2.27 8.91 19.05
C LYS A 402 1.84 7.46 18.81
N ASN A 403 0.53 7.16 18.82
CA ASN A 403 0.04 5.82 18.50
C ASN A 403 0.58 5.31 17.16
N ILE A 404 0.42 6.11 16.09
CA ILE A 404 0.84 5.70 14.74
C ILE A 404 2.34 5.83 14.56
N LEU A 405 3.01 6.77 15.24
CA LEU A 405 4.47 6.87 15.21
C LEU A 405 5.12 5.60 15.76
N TYR A 406 4.74 5.15 16.97
CA TYR A 406 5.28 3.92 17.55
C TYR A 406 4.93 2.68 16.74
N ILE A 407 3.70 2.60 16.20
CA ILE A 407 3.33 1.49 15.31
C ILE A 407 4.18 1.51 14.02
N SER A 408 4.46 2.70 13.47
CA SER A 408 5.28 2.85 12.27
C SER A 408 6.73 2.46 12.50
N GLU A 409 7.28 2.74 13.69
CA GLU A 409 8.60 2.24 14.10
C GLU A 409 8.65 0.70 14.09
N VAL A 410 7.61 0.05 14.64
CA VAL A 410 7.49 -1.41 14.61
C VAL A 410 7.40 -1.94 13.17
N ILE A 411 6.55 -1.34 12.33
CA ILE A 411 6.41 -1.71 10.91
C ILE A 411 7.77 -1.57 10.19
N ASN A 412 8.46 -0.45 10.36
CA ASN A 412 9.74 -0.17 9.72
C ASN A 412 10.83 -1.16 10.17
N GLY A 413 10.83 -1.56 11.44
CA GLY A 413 11.71 -2.63 11.95
C GLY A 413 11.42 -3.99 11.32
N ILE A 414 10.15 -4.33 11.09
CA ILE A 414 9.75 -5.57 10.41
C ILE A 414 10.18 -5.55 8.94
N VAL A 415 9.92 -4.44 8.24
CA VAL A 415 10.18 -4.31 6.80
C VAL A 415 11.68 -4.30 6.48
N SER A 416 12.51 -3.75 7.38
CA SER A 416 13.97 -3.69 7.22
C SER A 416 14.70 -5.00 7.53
N THR A 417 14.04 -5.98 8.16
CA THR A 417 14.68 -7.25 8.52
C THR A 417 14.89 -8.15 7.29
N PRO A 418 16.12 -8.62 7.00
CA PRO A 418 16.40 -9.49 5.86
C PRO A 418 15.67 -10.83 5.91
N CYS A 419 15.08 -11.23 4.78
CA CYS A 419 14.43 -12.53 4.67
C CYS A 419 15.50 -13.63 4.51
N LYS A 420 15.87 -14.29 5.62
CA LYS A 420 16.86 -15.39 5.61
C LYS A 420 16.46 -16.46 4.59
N GLY A 421 17.39 -16.83 3.71
CA GLY A 421 17.22 -17.90 2.72
C GLY A 421 16.54 -17.50 1.40
N ALA A 422 16.17 -16.23 1.22
CA ALA A 422 15.66 -15.75 -0.07
C ALA A 422 16.75 -15.76 -1.16
N LEU A 423 16.36 -16.04 -2.41
CA LEU A 423 17.31 -16.06 -3.54
C LEU A 423 17.87 -14.66 -3.86
N LEU A 424 17.01 -13.65 -3.75
CA LEU A 424 17.33 -12.23 -3.86
C LEU A 424 16.91 -11.57 -2.55
N ASP A 425 17.70 -10.62 -2.09
CA ASP A 425 17.48 -9.96 -0.81
C ASP A 425 16.49 -8.80 -0.94
N VAL A 426 15.21 -9.05 -0.69
CA VAL A 426 14.16 -8.05 -0.88
C VAL A 426 13.94 -7.14 0.32
N SER A 427 14.74 -7.23 1.39
CA SER A 427 14.77 -6.17 2.42
C SER A 427 15.57 -4.95 1.95
N ASP A 428 16.54 -5.15 1.05
CA ASP A 428 17.32 -4.08 0.41
C ASP A 428 17.12 -4.10 -1.11
N THR A 429 15.93 -3.69 -1.53
CA THR A 429 15.59 -3.59 -2.96
C THR A 429 16.33 -2.45 -3.66
N GLU A 430 16.74 -1.41 -2.93
CA GLU A 430 17.49 -0.27 -3.47
C GLU A 430 18.85 -0.70 -4.04
N ARG A 431 19.52 -1.68 -3.41
CA ARG A 431 20.73 -2.31 -3.96
C ARG A 431 20.56 -2.76 -5.41
N TYR A 432 19.39 -3.25 -5.79
CA TYR A 432 19.09 -3.66 -7.17
C TYR A 432 18.54 -2.50 -8.01
N LEU A 433 17.48 -1.85 -7.54
CA LEU A 433 16.72 -0.85 -8.30
C LEU A 433 17.45 0.49 -8.43
N GLY A 434 18.32 0.81 -7.48
CA GLY A 434 18.86 2.16 -7.24
C GLY A 434 17.82 3.08 -6.57
N ARG A 435 18.28 4.21 -6.04
CA ARG A 435 17.40 5.23 -5.45
C ARG A 435 16.29 5.63 -6.44
N HIS A 436 15.08 5.69 -5.94
CA HIS A 436 13.88 5.99 -6.72
C HIS A 436 12.76 6.52 -5.82
N ILE A 437 11.75 7.13 -6.43
CA ILE A 437 10.54 7.63 -5.74
C ILE A 437 9.49 6.52 -5.68
N THR A 438 9.13 5.97 -6.84
CA THR A 438 8.07 4.95 -6.94
C THR A 438 8.30 3.99 -8.12
N CYS A 439 7.62 2.85 -8.04
CA CYS A 439 7.58 1.84 -9.08
C CYS A 439 6.13 1.68 -9.57
N ARG A 440 5.94 1.73 -10.90
CA ARG A 440 4.62 1.61 -11.55
C ARG A 440 4.64 0.44 -12.54
N MET A 441 3.48 -0.11 -12.87
CA MET A 441 3.32 -1.01 -14.01
C MET A 441 2.07 -0.60 -14.80
N GLY A 442 2.16 -0.59 -16.12
CA GLY A 442 1.05 -0.14 -16.95
C GLY A 442 1.22 -0.45 -18.42
N TYR A 443 0.30 0.08 -19.23
CA TYR A 443 0.28 -0.09 -20.67
C TYR A 443 -0.28 1.16 -21.36
N ALA A 444 0.05 1.32 -22.64
CA ALA A 444 -0.50 2.36 -23.49
C ALA A 444 -1.99 2.10 -23.73
N SER A 445 -2.86 3.11 -23.57
CA SER A 445 -4.29 2.95 -23.86
C SER A 445 -4.58 2.78 -25.37
N ASN A 446 -3.69 3.26 -26.24
CA ASN A 446 -3.76 3.06 -27.69
C ASN A 446 -3.33 1.63 -28.10
N GLU A 447 -4.24 0.91 -28.76
CA GLU A 447 -4.04 -0.49 -29.17
C GLU A 447 -2.96 -0.67 -30.23
N MET A 448 -2.85 0.27 -31.17
CA MET A 448 -1.84 0.24 -32.24
C MET A 448 -0.42 0.39 -31.68
N ILE A 449 -0.26 1.21 -30.64
CA ILE A 449 1.01 1.30 -29.91
C ILE A 449 1.31 -0.05 -29.24
N ARG A 450 0.33 -0.67 -28.58
CA ARG A 450 0.52 -1.96 -27.89
C ARG A 450 0.89 -3.08 -28.86
N ALA A 451 0.19 -3.20 -29.99
CA ALA A 451 0.38 -4.26 -30.98
C ALA A 451 1.82 -4.29 -31.52
N ASN A 452 2.42 -3.12 -31.70
CA ASN A 452 3.77 -2.94 -32.25
C ASN A 452 4.87 -2.88 -31.19
N SER A 453 4.53 -3.02 -29.92
CA SER A 453 5.47 -2.86 -28.80
C SER A 453 6.01 -4.19 -28.30
N ALA A 454 7.27 -4.16 -27.84
CA ALA A 454 7.89 -5.31 -27.20
C ALA A 454 7.31 -5.62 -25.82
N SER A 455 6.57 -4.68 -25.21
CA SER A 455 5.94 -4.78 -23.88
C SER A 455 4.58 -4.08 -23.89
N GLY A 456 4.19 -3.37 -22.83
CA GLY A 456 2.94 -2.60 -22.78
C GLY A 456 2.90 -1.30 -23.59
N GLY A 457 3.95 -0.95 -24.33
CA GLY A 457 3.98 0.26 -25.18
C GLY A 457 4.10 1.59 -24.45
N VAL A 458 4.38 1.56 -23.14
CA VAL A 458 4.46 2.74 -22.28
C VAL A 458 5.50 3.76 -22.76
N VAL A 459 6.70 3.35 -23.18
CA VAL A 459 7.74 4.29 -23.64
C VAL A 459 7.28 5.11 -24.85
N THR A 460 6.68 4.44 -25.84
CA THR A 460 6.15 5.07 -27.05
C THR A 460 5.01 6.03 -26.70
N ALA A 461 4.01 5.58 -25.95
CA ALA A 461 2.90 6.43 -25.53
C ALA A 461 3.35 7.63 -24.70
N PHE A 462 4.33 7.43 -23.82
CA PHE A 462 4.90 8.48 -23.00
C PHE A 462 5.60 9.55 -23.84
N LEU A 463 6.48 9.16 -24.76
CA LEU A 463 7.17 10.11 -25.64
C LEU A 463 6.22 10.85 -26.57
N CYS A 464 5.21 10.17 -27.15
CA CYS A 464 4.18 10.83 -27.96
C CYS A 464 3.42 11.89 -27.14
N HIS A 465 3.02 11.54 -25.91
CA HIS A 465 2.37 12.50 -25.01
C HIS A 465 3.26 13.70 -24.68
N LEU A 466 4.55 13.48 -24.42
CA LEU A 466 5.48 14.57 -24.10
C LEU A 466 5.70 15.51 -25.30
N LEU A 467 5.74 14.99 -26.53
CA LEU A 467 5.75 15.84 -27.73
C LEU A 467 4.45 16.63 -27.86
N LYS A 468 3.30 15.95 -27.78
CA LYS A 468 1.97 16.56 -27.95
C LYS A 468 1.69 17.64 -26.91
N SER A 469 2.09 17.41 -25.67
CA SER A 469 1.98 18.37 -24.56
C SER A 469 3.10 19.41 -24.52
N LYS A 470 4.02 19.39 -25.50
CA LYS A 470 5.18 20.30 -25.60
C LYS A 470 6.01 20.32 -24.31
N GLN A 471 6.17 19.17 -23.66
CA GLN A 471 7.10 19.00 -22.55
C GLN A 471 8.52 18.66 -23.05
N ILE A 472 8.61 18.09 -24.25
CA ILE A 472 9.84 17.93 -25.03
C ILE A 472 9.58 18.42 -26.45
N ASP A 473 10.63 18.82 -27.15
CA ASP A 473 10.59 19.26 -28.55
C ASP A 473 11.08 18.13 -29.49
N GLY A 474 11.83 17.17 -28.94
CA GLY A 474 12.27 15.97 -29.65
C GLY A 474 12.60 14.80 -28.72
N ALA A 475 12.63 13.60 -29.27
CA ALA A 475 13.08 12.39 -28.58
C ALA A 475 14.22 11.73 -29.38
N TRP A 476 15.39 11.56 -28.76
CA TRP A 476 16.50 10.83 -29.36
C TRP A 476 16.28 9.33 -29.19
N VAL A 477 15.93 8.68 -30.30
CA VAL A 477 15.42 7.31 -30.36
C VAL A 477 16.19 6.47 -31.37
N THR A 478 15.96 5.16 -31.36
CA THR A 478 16.66 4.22 -32.25
C THR A 478 15.66 3.26 -32.88
N LYS A 479 15.86 2.93 -34.15
CA LYS A 479 15.15 1.83 -34.83
C LYS A 479 16.12 0.89 -35.53
N SER A 480 15.69 -0.36 -35.72
CA SER A 480 16.36 -1.27 -36.65
C SER A 480 16.13 -0.80 -38.08
N VAL A 481 17.14 -1.00 -38.92
CA VAL A 481 17.04 -0.76 -40.37
C VAL A 481 17.70 -1.92 -41.07
N ILE A 482 17.19 -2.28 -42.25
CA ILE A 482 17.86 -3.21 -43.15
C ILE A 482 18.14 -2.45 -44.43
N LYS A 483 19.39 -2.49 -44.88
CA LYS A 483 19.83 -1.85 -46.13
C LYS A 483 20.67 -2.85 -46.89
N GLU A 484 20.34 -3.10 -48.16
CA GLU A 484 21.09 -4.02 -49.03
C GLU A 484 21.30 -5.40 -48.36
N GLY A 485 20.22 -5.96 -47.78
CA GLY A 485 20.26 -7.26 -47.08
C GLY A 485 20.99 -7.26 -45.74
N LYS A 486 21.53 -6.12 -45.28
CA LYS A 486 22.32 -6.03 -44.05
C LYS A 486 21.53 -5.42 -42.90
N LEU A 487 21.48 -6.13 -41.78
CA LEU A 487 20.88 -5.65 -40.53
C LEU A 487 21.73 -4.53 -39.92
N GLY A 488 21.09 -3.42 -39.59
CA GLY A 488 21.68 -2.26 -38.94
C GLY A 488 20.70 -1.53 -38.02
N TYR A 489 21.12 -0.36 -37.54
CA TYR A 489 20.28 0.53 -36.74
C TYR A 489 20.46 1.97 -37.21
N LYS A 490 19.47 2.80 -36.91
CA LYS A 490 19.50 4.25 -37.12
C LYS A 490 19.09 4.95 -35.83
N THR A 491 19.91 5.89 -35.38
CA THR A 491 19.56 6.93 -34.40
C THR A 491 19.09 8.18 -35.12
N PHE A 492 18.19 8.93 -34.49
CA PHE A 492 17.78 10.27 -34.91
C PHE A 492 16.94 10.92 -33.81
N VAL A 493 16.73 12.24 -33.92
CA VAL A 493 15.76 12.96 -33.10
C VAL A 493 14.38 12.90 -33.76
N ALA A 494 13.44 12.21 -33.13
CA ALA A 494 12.05 12.17 -33.54
C ALA A 494 11.30 13.40 -33.00
N THR A 495 10.61 14.11 -33.89
CA THR A 495 9.81 15.31 -33.58
C THR A 495 8.32 15.13 -33.89
N LYS A 496 7.94 13.96 -34.41
CA LYS A 496 6.55 13.59 -34.73
C LYS A 496 6.17 12.26 -34.07
N GLU A 497 4.90 12.08 -33.76
CA GLU A 497 4.39 10.85 -33.11
C GLU A 497 4.64 9.61 -33.98
N GLU A 498 4.45 9.73 -35.30
CA GLU A 498 4.64 8.60 -36.23
C GLU A 498 6.09 8.12 -36.22
N GLN A 499 7.06 9.03 -36.06
CA GLN A 499 8.48 8.69 -35.96
C GLN A 499 8.81 7.92 -34.67
N ILE A 500 8.18 8.28 -33.55
CA ILE A 500 8.34 7.57 -32.27
C ILE A 500 7.70 6.18 -32.36
N MET A 501 6.49 6.09 -32.92
CA MET A 501 5.80 4.82 -33.16
C MET A 501 6.61 3.92 -34.09
N ASP A 502 7.24 4.50 -35.11
CA ASP A 502 8.17 3.83 -36.01
C ASP A 502 9.50 3.43 -35.33
N CYS A 503 9.77 3.80 -34.08
CA CYS A 503 10.91 3.29 -33.31
C CYS A 503 10.55 2.09 -32.42
N SER A 504 9.30 1.61 -32.45
CA SER A 504 8.87 0.54 -31.56
C SER A 504 9.55 -0.82 -31.82
N SER A 505 9.39 -1.68 -30.81
CA SER A 505 10.10 -2.93 -30.52
C SER A 505 11.50 -2.74 -29.91
N SER A 506 11.93 -3.75 -29.14
CA SER A 506 13.32 -3.87 -28.71
C SER A 506 14.24 -4.18 -29.88
N ILE A 507 15.53 -3.86 -29.75
CA ILE A 507 16.58 -4.22 -30.72
C ILE A 507 17.65 -5.02 -29.97
N TYR A 508 17.96 -6.22 -30.43
CA TYR A 508 18.86 -7.15 -29.72
C TYR A 508 20.15 -7.40 -30.48
N MET A 509 20.93 -6.33 -30.64
CA MET A 509 22.29 -6.36 -31.18
C MET A 509 23.14 -5.26 -30.53
N HIS A 510 24.44 -5.28 -30.78
CA HIS A 510 25.37 -4.30 -30.26
C HIS A 510 25.23 -3.00 -31.04
N MET A 511 24.86 -1.92 -30.34
CA MET A 511 24.65 -0.60 -30.92
C MET A 511 25.48 0.44 -30.16
N PRO A 512 26.62 0.90 -30.70
CA PRO A 512 27.41 1.99 -30.10
C PRO A 512 26.75 3.36 -30.31
N LEU A 513 25.53 3.55 -29.78
CA LEU A 513 24.67 4.73 -30.01
C LEU A 513 25.35 6.08 -29.73
N LEU A 514 26.25 6.12 -28.73
CA LEU A 514 26.95 7.36 -28.34
C LEU A 514 27.98 7.84 -29.37
N LYS A 515 28.26 7.07 -30.44
CA LYS A 515 29.00 7.58 -31.59
C LYS A 515 28.24 8.69 -32.33
N ASN A 516 26.92 8.73 -32.21
CA ASN A 516 26.06 9.71 -32.85
C ASN A 516 25.61 10.81 -31.88
N ILE A 517 26.39 11.08 -30.84
CA ILE A 517 26.06 12.07 -29.80
C ILE A 517 25.89 13.49 -30.38
N ASP A 518 26.51 13.77 -31.52
CA ASP A 518 26.41 15.07 -32.18
C ASP A 518 24.97 15.39 -32.63
N GLU A 519 24.13 14.37 -32.89
CA GLU A 519 22.70 14.56 -33.16
C GLU A 519 21.98 15.28 -32.00
N ILE A 520 22.36 14.98 -30.75
CA ILE A 520 21.83 15.67 -29.56
C ILE A 520 22.32 17.13 -29.51
N MET A 521 23.56 17.37 -29.91
CA MET A 521 24.16 18.71 -29.86
C MET A 521 23.60 19.62 -30.96
N GLN A 522 23.38 19.07 -32.16
CA GLN A 522 22.88 19.78 -33.34
C GLN A 522 21.40 20.13 -33.25
N PHE A 523 20.59 19.33 -32.55
CA PHE A 523 19.17 19.62 -32.38
C PHE A 523 18.94 20.80 -31.45
N ASP A 524 18.16 21.80 -31.86
CA ASP A 524 17.77 22.91 -31.00
C ASP A 524 16.41 22.64 -30.35
N GLY A 525 16.37 22.67 -29.01
CA GLY A 525 15.19 22.34 -28.21
C GLY A 525 15.45 21.33 -27.09
N ARG A 526 14.38 21.02 -26.35
CA ARG A 526 14.37 20.10 -25.21
C ARG A 526 14.22 18.66 -25.68
N LEU A 527 15.10 17.80 -25.20
CA LEU A 527 15.21 16.41 -25.63
C LEU A 527 14.89 15.43 -24.50
N ALA A 528 14.06 14.42 -24.83
CA ALA A 528 14.12 13.14 -24.16
C ALA A 528 15.17 12.24 -24.84
N VAL A 529 15.90 11.43 -24.08
CA VAL A 529 16.89 10.48 -24.62
C VAL A 529 16.57 9.07 -24.13
N VAL A 530 16.59 8.08 -25.03
CA VAL A 530 16.28 6.67 -24.68
C VAL A 530 17.53 5.81 -24.84
N LEU A 531 18.05 5.27 -23.73
CA LEU A 531 19.32 4.53 -23.72
C LEU A 531 19.30 3.28 -22.81
N LEU A 532 20.25 2.38 -23.04
CA LEU A 532 20.54 1.26 -22.14
C LEU A 532 21.36 1.72 -20.92
N PRO A 533 21.43 0.93 -19.83
CA PRO A 533 22.07 1.35 -18.58
C PRO A 533 23.52 1.82 -18.71
N CYS A 534 24.34 1.10 -19.46
CA CYS A 534 25.74 1.48 -19.69
C CYS A 534 25.87 2.76 -20.50
N GLN A 535 25.07 2.92 -21.54
CA GLN A 535 25.04 4.11 -22.39
C GLN A 535 24.58 5.33 -21.58
N MET A 536 23.58 5.17 -20.71
CA MET A 536 23.09 6.24 -19.84
C MET A 536 24.15 6.73 -18.86
N ARG A 537 24.94 5.81 -18.26
CA ARG A 537 26.08 6.20 -17.41
C ARG A 537 27.10 7.05 -18.16
N THR A 538 27.45 6.64 -19.38
CA THR A 538 28.38 7.40 -20.22
C THR A 538 27.80 8.75 -20.65
N LEU A 539 26.49 8.81 -20.97
CA LEU A 539 25.84 10.08 -21.28
C LEU A 539 25.92 11.06 -20.10
N ASN A 540 25.64 10.60 -18.86
CA ASN A 540 25.74 11.46 -17.69
C ASN A 540 27.16 12.03 -17.51
N GLN A 541 28.19 11.20 -17.66
CA GLN A 541 29.59 11.64 -17.61
C GLN A 541 29.93 12.67 -18.72
N LEU A 542 29.34 12.52 -19.91
CA LEU A 542 29.51 13.48 -21.00
C LEU A 542 28.79 14.80 -20.70
N MET A 543 27.58 14.75 -20.13
CA MET A 543 26.79 15.93 -19.75
C MET A 543 27.46 16.75 -18.64
N GLU A 544 28.15 16.10 -17.70
CA GLU A 544 28.97 16.79 -16.69
C GLU A 544 30.08 17.63 -17.32
N LYS A 545 30.67 17.14 -18.42
CA LYS A 545 31.74 17.83 -19.17
C LYS A 545 31.22 18.79 -20.24
N ARG A 546 29.93 18.73 -20.58
CA ARG A 546 29.30 19.51 -21.67
C ARG A 546 28.00 20.18 -21.18
N PRO A 547 28.09 21.34 -20.48
CA PRO A 547 26.92 22.02 -19.92
C PRO A 547 25.82 22.35 -20.94
N ALA A 548 26.19 22.62 -22.20
CA ALA A 548 25.25 22.83 -23.29
C ALA A 548 24.34 21.61 -23.54
N MET A 549 24.88 20.40 -23.44
CA MET A 549 24.11 19.15 -23.54
C MET A 549 23.15 19.01 -22.35
N LYS A 550 23.61 19.36 -21.15
CA LYS A 550 22.79 19.31 -19.93
C LYS A 550 21.56 20.21 -19.99
N LYS A 551 21.65 21.36 -20.66
CA LYS A 551 20.50 22.26 -20.88
C LYS A 551 19.48 21.69 -21.86
N LYS A 552 19.92 20.87 -22.83
CA LYS A 552 19.04 20.29 -23.86
C LYS A 552 18.33 19.02 -23.39
N VAL A 553 19.04 18.12 -22.70
CA VAL A 553 18.48 16.82 -22.26
C VAL A 553 17.65 17.02 -20.98
N VAL A 554 16.33 17.14 -21.14
CA VAL A 554 15.38 17.35 -20.04
C VAL A 554 14.84 16.06 -19.42
N LEU A 555 14.95 14.93 -20.14
CA LEU A 555 14.48 13.63 -19.65
C LEU A 555 15.37 12.48 -20.14
N LYS A 556 15.88 11.69 -19.19
CA LYS A 556 16.72 10.51 -19.45
C LYS A 556 15.93 9.23 -19.21
N ILE A 557 15.52 8.57 -20.29
CA ILE A 557 14.78 7.30 -20.25
C ILE A 557 15.75 6.14 -20.37
N ALA A 558 15.87 5.32 -19.33
CA ALA A 558 16.65 4.09 -19.36
C ALA A 558 15.77 2.87 -19.66
N LEU A 559 16.28 1.90 -20.41
CA LEU A 559 15.61 0.62 -20.63
C LEU A 559 16.26 -0.49 -19.80
N TYR A 560 15.45 -1.42 -19.27
CA TYR A 560 15.98 -2.58 -18.57
C TYR A 560 16.85 -3.41 -19.52
N CYS A 561 18.02 -3.86 -19.07
CA CYS A 561 18.97 -4.54 -19.92
C CYS A 561 19.65 -5.74 -19.24
N SER A 562 19.35 -6.94 -19.75
CA SER A 562 19.99 -8.19 -19.33
C SER A 562 21.30 -8.50 -20.08
N GLY A 563 21.67 -7.69 -21.08
CA GLY A 563 22.89 -7.85 -21.87
C GLY A 563 22.70 -7.51 -23.34
N SER A 564 23.78 -7.02 -23.95
CA SER A 564 23.90 -6.78 -25.39
C SER A 564 24.62 -7.96 -26.04
N HIS A 565 24.15 -8.32 -27.23
CA HIS A 565 24.67 -9.41 -28.04
C HIS A 565 25.20 -8.89 -29.36
N THR A 566 26.04 -9.64 -30.06
CA THR A 566 26.42 -9.33 -31.44
C THR A 566 25.25 -9.60 -32.41
N GLN A 567 25.36 -9.16 -33.67
CA GLN A 567 24.26 -9.28 -34.64
C GLN A 567 23.92 -10.75 -34.95
N GLU A 568 24.87 -11.66 -34.78
CA GLU A 568 24.76 -13.10 -35.00
C GLU A 568 23.69 -13.74 -34.11
N ALA A 569 23.42 -13.17 -32.92
CA ALA A 569 22.29 -13.60 -32.07
C ALA A 569 20.93 -13.45 -32.77
N THR A 570 20.86 -12.61 -33.80
CA THR A 570 19.69 -12.40 -34.66
C THR A 570 19.83 -13.15 -35.98
N LEU A 571 20.99 -13.03 -36.64
CA LEU A 571 21.21 -13.57 -37.99
C LEU A 571 21.21 -15.10 -38.02
N VAL A 572 21.88 -15.77 -37.06
CA VAL A 572 21.92 -17.24 -37.02
C VAL A 572 20.51 -17.85 -36.91
N PRO A 573 19.62 -17.38 -36.01
CA PRO A 573 18.24 -17.84 -36.00
C PRO A 573 17.46 -17.57 -37.29
N LEU A 574 17.61 -16.39 -37.92
CA LEU A 574 16.93 -16.05 -39.17
C LEU A 574 17.33 -16.99 -40.31
N THR A 575 18.64 -17.21 -40.51
CA THR A 575 19.16 -18.14 -41.50
C THR A 575 18.60 -19.55 -41.31
N LYS A 576 18.48 -20.00 -40.06
CA LYS A 576 17.96 -21.35 -39.74
C LYS A 576 16.45 -21.46 -39.87
N ALA A 577 15.74 -20.34 -39.74
CA ALA A 577 14.33 -20.23 -40.08
C ALA A 577 14.10 -20.06 -41.59
N LYS A 578 15.16 -19.95 -42.40
CA LYS A 578 15.12 -19.68 -43.84
C LYS A 578 14.47 -18.34 -44.19
N ILE A 579 14.58 -17.35 -43.30
CA ILE A 579 14.09 -15.99 -43.51
C ILE A 579 15.22 -15.14 -44.10
N SER A 580 15.07 -14.69 -45.34
CA SER A 580 16.04 -13.80 -45.99
C SER A 580 15.86 -12.35 -45.54
N LEU A 581 16.95 -11.58 -45.54
CA LEU A 581 16.90 -10.12 -45.34
C LEU A 581 16.93 -9.35 -46.66
N ASP A 582 17.00 -10.02 -47.80
CA ASP A 582 16.92 -9.39 -49.11
C ASP A 582 15.56 -8.72 -49.28
N TYR A 583 15.56 -7.46 -49.75
CA TYR A 583 14.36 -6.62 -49.87
C TYR A 583 13.59 -6.38 -48.55
N ALA A 584 14.17 -6.75 -47.41
CA ALA A 584 13.66 -6.38 -46.10
C ALA A 584 14.07 -4.95 -45.76
N ASN A 585 13.19 -4.19 -45.12
CA ASN A 585 13.49 -2.85 -44.61
C ASN A 585 13.59 -2.80 -43.08
N ARG A 586 12.97 -3.75 -42.37
CA ARG A 586 12.88 -3.69 -40.91
C ARG A 586 12.70 -5.04 -40.24
N ILE A 587 13.22 -5.14 -39.01
CA ILE A 587 12.91 -6.22 -38.08
C ILE A 587 12.25 -5.70 -36.81
N TYR A 588 11.11 -6.27 -36.45
CA TYR A 588 10.48 -6.15 -35.13
C TYR A 588 10.83 -7.39 -34.32
N TYR A 589 11.76 -7.25 -33.38
CA TYR A 589 12.20 -8.39 -32.56
C TYR A 589 11.09 -9.02 -31.73
N ARG A 590 10.12 -8.21 -31.27
CA ARG A 590 9.05 -8.67 -30.39
C ARG A 590 7.77 -7.89 -30.64
N ARG A 591 6.74 -8.61 -31.10
CA ARG A 591 5.35 -8.15 -31.22
C ARG A 591 4.37 -9.15 -30.62
N GLY A 592 3.21 -8.66 -30.20
CA GLY A 592 2.14 -9.49 -29.65
C GLY A 592 2.35 -9.90 -28.19
N HIS A 593 1.46 -10.76 -27.71
CA HIS A 593 1.43 -11.12 -26.29
C HIS A 593 2.57 -12.07 -25.90
N TRP A 594 3.07 -11.86 -24.68
CA TRP A 594 4.08 -12.63 -23.96
C TRP A 594 4.48 -14.01 -24.54
N ARG A 595 5.68 -14.23 -25.10
CA ARG A 595 6.86 -13.34 -25.32
C ARG A 595 6.89 -12.70 -26.71
N GLY A 596 5.88 -12.98 -27.53
CA GLY A 596 5.69 -12.44 -28.86
C GLY A 596 6.40 -13.22 -29.98
N LEU A 597 6.25 -12.68 -31.18
CA LEU A 597 6.90 -13.12 -32.41
C LEU A 597 7.95 -12.10 -32.84
N THR A 598 8.98 -12.58 -33.54
CA THR A 598 9.84 -11.75 -34.37
C THR A 598 9.17 -11.61 -35.74
N ALA A 599 9.13 -10.41 -36.30
CA ALA A 599 8.62 -10.15 -37.65
C ALA A 599 9.66 -9.39 -38.49
N VAL A 600 9.92 -9.85 -39.70
CA VAL A 600 10.73 -9.16 -40.72
C VAL A 600 9.78 -8.59 -41.76
N LYS A 601 9.89 -7.30 -42.04
CA LYS A 601 9.02 -6.56 -42.97
C LYS A 601 9.78 -6.23 -44.25
N TYR A 602 9.11 -6.45 -45.38
CA TYR A 602 9.65 -6.28 -46.72
C TYR A 602 9.09 -5.03 -47.41
N ASP A 603 9.74 -4.63 -48.51
CA ASP A 603 9.44 -3.39 -49.25
C ASP A 603 8.07 -3.42 -49.94
N ASP A 604 7.61 -4.60 -50.34
CA ASP A 604 6.27 -4.85 -50.89
C ASP A 604 5.16 -4.92 -49.81
N GLY A 605 5.54 -4.80 -48.54
CA GLY A 605 4.63 -4.77 -47.39
C GLY A 605 4.33 -6.12 -46.74
N HIS A 606 4.81 -7.25 -47.28
CA HIS A 606 4.62 -8.54 -46.61
C HIS A 606 5.50 -8.68 -45.36
N GLU A 607 5.18 -9.63 -44.48
CA GLU A 607 5.96 -9.94 -43.28
C GLU A 607 6.23 -11.44 -43.15
N GLU A 608 7.48 -11.81 -42.85
CA GLU A 608 7.85 -13.15 -42.41
C GLU A 608 8.01 -13.18 -40.89
N THR A 609 7.55 -14.24 -40.23
CA THR A 609 7.56 -14.32 -38.76
C THR A 609 8.19 -15.59 -38.22
N MET A 610 8.78 -15.49 -37.02
CA MET A 610 9.27 -16.65 -36.26
C MET A 610 9.05 -16.49 -34.76
N SER A 611 8.98 -17.62 -34.05
CA SER A 611 8.86 -17.66 -32.58
C SER A 611 10.05 -16.96 -31.92
N TYR A 612 9.86 -15.79 -31.29
CA TYR A 612 10.96 -15.12 -30.57
C TYR A 612 11.53 -16.01 -29.46
N THR A 613 10.65 -16.75 -28.77
CA THR A 613 11.01 -17.57 -27.59
C THR A 613 11.96 -18.71 -27.92
N GLU A 614 11.72 -19.41 -29.02
CA GLU A 614 12.46 -20.61 -29.41
C GLU A 614 13.66 -20.28 -30.32
N THR A 615 13.75 -19.04 -30.81
CA THR A 615 14.81 -18.56 -31.70
C THR A 615 15.74 -17.59 -30.96
N ILE A 616 15.66 -16.28 -31.22
CA ILE A 616 16.55 -15.23 -30.69
C ILE A 616 16.63 -15.28 -29.15
N CYS A 617 15.51 -15.47 -28.46
CA CYS A 617 15.46 -15.56 -27.00
C CYS A 617 16.23 -16.77 -26.45
N ALA A 618 16.28 -17.88 -27.18
CA ALA A 618 17.01 -19.09 -26.79
C ALA A 618 18.52 -18.83 -26.80
N TYR A 619 19.06 -18.28 -27.89
CA TYR A 619 20.47 -17.93 -27.99
C TYR A 619 20.89 -16.90 -26.93
N LYS A 620 20.10 -15.83 -26.78
CA LYS A 620 20.39 -14.76 -25.82
C LYS A 620 20.42 -15.23 -24.37
N ASN A 621 19.42 -16.00 -23.95
CA ASN A 621 19.33 -16.49 -22.56
C ASN A 621 20.20 -17.71 -22.28
N ALA A 622 20.77 -18.34 -23.31
CA ALA A 622 21.89 -19.26 -23.18
C ALA A 622 23.26 -18.55 -23.20
N TYR A 623 23.28 -17.22 -23.32
CA TYR A 623 24.49 -16.39 -23.33
C TYR A 623 25.42 -16.62 -24.53
N PHE A 624 24.93 -17.21 -25.62
CA PHE A 624 25.66 -17.18 -26.90
C PHE A 624 25.65 -15.77 -27.46
N PHE A 625 26.75 -15.38 -28.12
CA PHE A 625 26.95 -14.08 -28.78
C PHE A 625 26.90 -12.87 -27.83
N ILE A 626 26.96 -13.07 -26.51
CA ILE A 626 26.92 -11.97 -25.56
C ILE A 626 28.25 -11.21 -25.54
N ASN A 627 28.18 -9.88 -25.37
CA ASN A 627 29.37 -9.07 -25.14
C ASN A 627 29.97 -9.37 -23.75
N GLU A 628 31.31 -9.51 -23.68
CA GLU A 628 32.01 -9.84 -22.42
C GLU A 628 31.66 -8.88 -21.28
N ALA A 629 31.69 -7.56 -21.54
CA ALA A 629 31.33 -6.54 -20.55
C ALA A 629 29.89 -6.70 -20.00
N CYS A 630 28.97 -7.27 -20.78
CA CYS A 630 27.60 -7.52 -20.33
C CYS A 630 27.52 -8.66 -19.31
N THR A 631 28.47 -9.60 -19.31
CA THR A 631 28.54 -10.65 -18.28
C THR A 631 28.94 -10.08 -16.91
N LEU A 632 29.62 -8.94 -16.88
CA LEU A 632 30.12 -8.28 -15.67
C LEU A 632 29.19 -7.17 -15.15
N CYS A 633 28.34 -6.59 -16.01
CA CYS A 633 27.50 -5.46 -15.63
C CYS A 633 26.41 -5.84 -14.60
N GLN A 634 26.42 -5.18 -13.43
CA GLN A 634 25.41 -5.37 -12.37
C GLN A 634 24.21 -4.42 -12.45
N ASP A 635 24.18 -3.50 -13.42
CA ASP A 635 23.04 -2.60 -13.63
C ASP A 635 22.01 -3.26 -14.55
N GLN A 636 20.87 -3.66 -14.01
CA GLN A 636 19.73 -4.21 -14.77
C GLN A 636 18.74 -3.11 -15.14
N PHE A 637 18.56 -2.12 -14.26
CA PHE A 637 17.43 -1.19 -14.27
C PHE A 637 17.80 0.21 -14.74
N GLY A 638 19.05 0.48 -15.10
CA GLY A 638 19.47 1.79 -15.59
C GLY A 638 19.42 2.85 -14.51
N LYS A 639 20.22 2.66 -13.45
CA LYS A 639 20.25 3.55 -12.27
C LYS A 639 20.57 5.02 -12.60
N ALA A 640 21.19 5.27 -13.74
CA ALA A 640 21.60 6.59 -14.21
C ALA A 640 20.51 7.37 -14.97
N GLY A 641 19.36 6.75 -15.27
CA GLY A 641 18.23 7.45 -15.89
C GLY A 641 17.44 8.31 -14.89
N ASP A 642 16.52 9.13 -15.41
CA ASP A 642 15.49 9.80 -14.60
C ASP A 642 14.27 8.89 -14.38
N ILE A 643 14.02 8.03 -15.37
CA ILE A 643 12.95 7.04 -15.37
C ILE A 643 13.42 5.80 -16.16
N SER A 644 13.04 4.62 -15.69
CA SER A 644 13.48 3.36 -16.29
C SER A 644 12.29 2.47 -16.65
N PHE A 645 12.32 1.82 -17.81
CA PHE A 645 11.24 0.95 -18.27
C PHE A 645 11.71 -0.46 -18.66
N GLY A 646 10.85 -1.46 -18.44
CA GLY A 646 11.05 -2.78 -19.04
C GLY A 646 9.93 -3.77 -18.76
N ASP A 647 10.08 -5.00 -19.24
CA ASP A 647 9.07 -6.05 -19.06
C ASP A 647 8.88 -6.44 -17.58
N ILE A 648 7.67 -6.77 -17.16
CA ILE A 648 7.39 -7.39 -15.85
C ILE A 648 7.26 -8.92 -15.99
N TRP A 649 8.32 -9.68 -15.69
CA TRP A 649 8.31 -11.15 -15.86
C TRP A 649 7.64 -11.96 -14.73
N LEU A 650 6.53 -11.47 -14.18
CA LEU A 650 5.79 -12.16 -13.10
C LEU A 650 4.86 -13.25 -13.64
N PRO A 651 4.70 -14.40 -12.95
CA PRO A 651 3.82 -15.50 -13.38
C PRO A 651 2.37 -15.08 -13.64
N GLU A 652 1.82 -14.23 -12.78
CA GLU A 652 0.45 -13.69 -12.88
C GLU A 652 0.23 -12.90 -14.17
N MET A 653 1.27 -12.25 -14.70
CA MET A 653 1.19 -11.47 -15.93
C MET A 653 1.07 -12.35 -17.18
N LYS A 654 1.41 -13.64 -17.12
CA LYS A 654 1.30 -14.55 -18.26
C LYS A 654 -0.14 -14.72 -18.75
N ARG A 655 -1.12 -14.61 -17.84
CA ARG A 655 -2.55 -14.78 -18.14
C ARG A 655 -3.28 -13.46 -18.34
N ASN A 656 -2.62 -12.33 -18.09
CA ASN A 656 -3.23 -11.02 -18.30
C ASN A 656 -3.40 -10.80 -19.83
N PRO A 657 -4.57 -10.41 -20.34
CA PRO A 657 -4.77 -10.18 -21.78
C PRO A 657 -3.88 -9.05 -22.32
N ILE A 658 -3.55 -8.07 -21.48
CA ILE A 658 -2.72 -6.93 -21.85
C ILE A 658 -1.36 -7.05 -21.16
N LYS A 659 -0.32 -6.97 -21.97
CA LYS A 659 1.04 -6.95 -21.46
C LYS A 659 1.36 -5.60 -20.82
N HIS A 660 1.95 -5.62 -19.62
CA HIS A 660 2.36 -4.41 -18.92
C HIS A 660 3.88 -4.18 -18.99
N THR A 661 4.27 -2.92 -19.03
CA THR A 661 5.62 -2.41 -18.85
C THR A 661 5.77 -1.93 -17.41
N GLY A 662 6.84 -2.36 -16.74
CA GLY A 662 7.28 -1.82 -15.45
C GLY A 662 8.04 -0.51 -15.64
N CYS A 663 7.91 0.38 -14.65
CA CYS A 663 8.46 1.70 -14.63
C CYS A 663 9.08 1.97 -13.24
N ILE A 664 10.30 2.52 -13.21
CA ILE A 664 10.97 2.99 -11.98
C ILE A 664 11.24 4.48 -12.16
N ILE A 665 10.59 5.33 -11.36
CA ILE A 665 10.66 6.78 -11.46
C ILE A 665 11.60 7.31 -10.38
N ARG A 666 12.60 8.12 -10.76
CA ARG A 666 13.73 8.43 -9.87
C ARG A 666 13.80 9.88 -9.39
N ASN A 667 13.12 10.80 -10.05
CA ASN A 667 13.06 12.19 -9.64
C ASN A 667 11.71 12.84 -9.94
N GLU A 668 11.44 13.95 -9.27
CA GLU A 668 10.16 14.68 -9.33
C GLU A 668 9.81 15.16 -10.73
N ASN A 669 10.80 15.59 -11.52
CA ASN A 669 10.58 16.02 -12.90
C ASN A 669 10.02 14.86 -13.75
N ALA A 670 10.64 13.69 -13.67
CA ALA A 670 10.15 12.50 -14.38
C ALA A 670 8.80 12.01 -13.83
N LEU A 671 8.55 12.16 -12.52
CA LEU A 671 7.26 11.84 -11.90
C LEU A 671 6.15 12.73 -12.46
N GLY A 672 6.31 14.05 -12.41
CA GLY A 672 5.32 15.00 -12.93
C GLY A 672 5.06 14.80 -14.43
N MET A 673 6.12 14.57 -15.22
CA MET A 673 5.98 14.21 -16.64
C MET A 673 5.16 12.93 -16.82
N TYR A 674 5.46 11.86 -16.08
CA TYR A 674 4.75 10.59 -16.18
C TYR A 674 3.29 10.68 -15.71
N GLU A 675 3.04 11.35 -14.59
CA GLU A 675 1.70 11.61 -14.07
C GLU A 675 0.84 12.42 -15.04
N SER A 676 1.44 13.35 -15.80
CA SER A 676 0.72 14.08 -16.85
C SER A 676 0.17 13.13 -17.93
N ALA A 677 0.90 12.06 -18.26
CA ALA A 677 0.47 11.05 -19.22
C ALA A 677 -0.62 10.13 -18.63
N VAL A 678 -0.49 9.75 -17.36
CA VAL A 678 -1.54 8.99 -16.65
C VAL A 678 -2.83 9.81 -16.55
N LYS A 679 -2.75 11.09 -16.16
CA LYS A 679 -3.88 12.02 -16.09
C LYS A 679 -4.57 12.20 -17.45
N ALA A 680 -3.79 12.24 -18.53
CA ALA A 680 -4.31 12.27 -19.89
C ALA A 680 -4.88 10.92 -20.39
N LYS A 681 -4.81 9.86 -19.57
CA LYS A 681 -5.27 8.50 -19.87
C LYS A 681 -4.61 7.89 -21.12
N VAL A 682 -3.43 8.36 -21.51
CA VAL A 682 -2.63 7.75 -22.59
C VAL A 682 -1.83 6.55 -22.08
N ILE A 683 -1.62 6.51 -20.76
CA ILE A 683 -1.06 5.37 -20.02
C ILE A 683 -2.10 4.98 -18.96
N ILE A 684 -2.42 3.69 -18.90
CA ILE A 684 -3.21 3.09 -17.82
C ILE A 684 -2.23 2.30 -16.96
N ASP A 685 -2.13 2.65 -15.68
CA ASP A 685 -1.14 2.06 -14.79
C ASP A 685 -1.63 1.87 -13.35
N THR A 686 -0.83 1.13 -12.60
CA THR A 686 -1.03 0.83 -11.18
C THR A 686 0.31 0.78 -10.46
N HIS A 687 0.30 0.99 -9.14
CA HIS A 687 1.47 0.75 -8.28
C HIS A 687 1.97 -0.70 -8.38
N ILE A 688 3.29 -0.87 -8.26
CA ILE A 688 3.92 -2.19 -8.08
C ILE A 688 5.02 -2.09 -7.02
N GLY A 689 4.94 -2.91 -5.97
CA GLY A 689 5.97 -2.99 -4.95
C GLY A 689 7.35 -3.36 -5.50
N ASP A 690 8.40 -2.80 -4.92
CA ASP A 690 9.78 -3.00 -5.36
C ASP A 690 10.19 -4.47 -5.41
N GLU A 691 9.75 -5.26 -4.43
CA GLU A 691 10.04 -6.69 -4.36
C GLU A 691 9.50 -7.42 -5.59
N LYS A 692 8.33 -7.01 -6.08
CA LYS A 692 7.76 -7.55 -7.31
C LYS A 692 8.55 -7.10 -8.54
N VAL A 693 9.02 -5.85 -8.59
CA VAL A 693 9.90 -5.39 -9.69
C VAL A 693 11.19 -6.21 -9.72
N VAL A 694 11.83 -6.41 -8.56
CA VAL A 694 13.03 -7.25 -8.40
C VAL A 694 12.75 -8.69 -8.85
N TYR A 695 11.69 -9.31 -8.35
CA TYR A 695 11.32 -10.69 -8.75
C TYR A 695 10.90 -10.79 -10.21
N SER A 696 10.34 -9.73 -10.80
CA SER A 696 10.05 -9.69 -12.24
C SER A 696 11.32 -9.83 -13.07
N GLN A 697 12.50 -9.48 -12.54
CA GLN A 697 13.79 -9.67 -13.21
C GLN A 697 14.65 -10.77 -12.55
N LYS A 698 14.03 -11.68 -11.78
CA LYS A 698 14.71 -12.67 -10.92
C LYS A 698 15.98 -13.27 -11.54
N ARG A 699 15.86 -13.92 -12.70
CA ARG A 699 16.99 -14.64 -13.32
C ARG A 699 18.13 -13.72 -13.78
N ALA A 700 17.80 -12.53 -14.28
CA ALA A 700 18.81 -11.56 -14.69
C ALA A 700 19.57 -11.04 -13.46
N LEU A 701 18.85 -10.75 -12.37
CA LEU A 701 19.49 -10.33 -11.11
C LEU A 701 20.32 -11.43 -10.46
N VAL A 702 19.86 -12.68 -10.47
CA VAL A 702 20.66 -13.82 -9.99
C VAL A 702 21.96 -13.95 -10.79
N PHE A 703 21.87 -13.85 -12.12
CA PHE A 703 23.07 -13.87 -12.95
C PHE A 703 23.98 -12.67 -12.67
N LYS A 704 23.45 -11.48 -12.41
CA LYS A 704 24.24 -10.25 -12.15
C LYS A 704 24.88 -10.23 -10.76
N TYR A 705 24.16 -10.64 -9.71
CA TYR A 705 24.54 -10.49 -8.31
C TYR A 705 24.95 -11.81 -7.65
N ASN A 706 24.14 -12.87 -7.72
CA ASN A 706 24.51 -14.14 -7.07
C ASN A 706 25.67 -14.86 -7.76
N CYS A 707 25.84 -14.70 -9.09
CA CYS A 707 27.03 -15.22 -9.77
C CYS A 707 28.28 -14.32 -9.62
N ALA A 708 28.20 -13.17 -8.95
CA ALA A 708 29.26 -12.15 -8.96
C ALA A 708 30.59 -12.65 -8.38
N SER A 709 30.57 -13.42 -7.28
CA SER A 709 31.81 -13.93 -6.68
C SER A 709 32.53 -14.95 -7.58
N GLU A 710 31.78 -15.79 -8.32
CA GLU A 710 32.39 -16.69 -9.30
C GLU A 710 32.96 -15.93 -10.51
N LYS A 711 32.32 -14.82 -10.92
CA LYS A 711 32.85 -13.94 -11.96
C LYS A 711 34.18 -13.35 -11.55
N GLU A 712 34.26 -12.72 -10.36
CA GLU A 712 35.51 -12.17 -9.84
C GLU A 712 36.61 -13.23 -9.77
N ARG A 713 36.30 -14.40 -9.19
CA ARG A 713 37.24 -15.51 -9.07
C ARG A 713 37.83 -15.94 -10.42
N LEU A 714 36.99 -16.08 -11.45
CA LEU A 714 37.43 -16.49 -12.79
C LEU A 714 38.32 -15.42 -13.44
N TYR A 715 37.96 -14.14 -13.32
CA TYR A 715 38.72 -13.04 -13.92
C TYR A 715 40.05 -12.81 -13.20
N HIS A 716 40.08 -12.88 -11.87
CA HIS A 716 41.30 -12.78 -11.08
C HIS A 716 42.28 -13.92 -11.41
N LYS A 717 41.78 -15.14 -11.60
CA LYS A 717 42.61 -16.28 -12.05
C LYS A 717 43.29 -16.03 -13.41
N ASN A 718 42.66 -15.21 -14.26
CA ASN A 718 43.19 -14.82 -15.56
C ASN A 718 43.98 -13.49 -15.52
N GLY A 719 44.40 -13.03 -14.33
CA GLY A 719 45.21 -11.82 -14.15
C GLY A 719 44.43 -10.50 -14.26
N LYS A 720 43.11 -10.52 -14.43
CA LYS A 720 42.28 -9.30 -14.52
C LYS A 720 41.73 -8.93 -13.15
N LYS A 721 42.16 -7.78 -12.60
CA LYS A 721 41.58 -7.22 -11.36
C LYS A 721 40.18 -6.67 -11.64
N LEU A 722 39.17 -7.25 -11.01
CA LEU A 722 37.77 -6.87 -11.13
C LEU A 722 37.18 -6.62 -9.73
N LYS A 723 36.30 -5.62 -9.60
CA LYS A 723 35.52 -5.33 -8.40
C LYS A 723 34.03 -5.31 -8.73
N LEU A 724 33.29 -6.27 -8.19
CA LEU A 724 31.84 -6.44 -8.26
C LEU A 724 31.25 -6.41 -6.84
N ASP A 725 29.96 -6.11 -6.74
CA ASP A 725 29.19 -6.37 -5.52
C ASP A 725 28.95 -7.87 -5.38
N THR A 726 29.58 -8.49 -4.38
CA THR A 726 29.54 -9.93 -4.10
C THR A 726 28.78 -10.29 -2.82
N LEU A 727 27.99 -9.37 -2.26
CA LEU A 727 27.23 -9.63 -1.01
C LEU A 727 26.18 -10.74 -1.16
N SER A 728 25.77 -11.07 -2.39
CA SER A 728 24.79 -12.13 -2.64
C SER A 728 25.44 -13.51 -2.58
N HIS A 729 24.78 -14.45 -1.89
CA HIS A 729 25.28 -15.81 -1.77
C HIS A 729 25.29 -16.55 -3.13
N CYS A 730 26.47 -17.09 -3.48
CA CYS A 730 26.70 -17.83 -4.72
C CYS A 730 26.67 -19.35 -4.48
N LYS A 731 25.59 -20.00 -4.90
CA LYS A 731 25.40 -21.46 -4.78
C LYS A 731 26.13 -22.21 -5.91
N ILE A 732 26.26 -23.53 -5.76
CA ILE A 732 26.91 -24.40 -6.75
C ILE A 732 26.24 -24.30 -8.14
N ASN A 733 24.91 -24.27 -8.19
CA ASN A 733 24.15 -24.07 -9.42
C ASN A 733 24.41 -22.70 -10.06
N HIS A 734 24.65 -21.65 -9.27
CA HIS A 734 25.02 -20.32 -9.79
C HIS A 734 26.41 -20.32 -10.40
N LYS A 735 27.37 -21.02 -9.77
CA LYS A 735 28.72 -21.23 -10.32
C LYS A 735 28.66 -21.96 -11.65
N LEU A 736 27.91 -23.07 -11.72
CA LEU A 736 27.71 -23.83 -12.94
C LEU A 736 27.05 -23.00 -14.04
N ALA A 737 25.98 -22.27 -13.72
CA ALA A 737 25.28 -21.41 -14.68
C ALA A 737 26.23 -20.37 -15.31
N TYR A 738 27.07 -19.72 -14.50
CA TYR A 738 28.03 -18.76 -15.01
C TYR A 738 29.14 -19.40 -15.84
N ARG A 739 29.70 -20.55 -15.43
CA ARG A 739 30.72 -21.26 -16.22
C ARG A 739 30.19 -21.67 -17.59
N LEU A 740 28.96 -22.18 -17.65
CA LEU A 740 28.29 -22.50 -18.91
C LEU A 740 28.07 -21.24 -19.76
N ALA A 741 27.61 -20.14 -19.16
CA ALA A 741 27.44 -18.87 -19.86
C ALA A 741 28.76 -18.33 -20.44
N HIS A 742 29.85 -18.40 -19.67
CA HIS A 742 31.18 -18.00 -20.12
C HIS A 742 31.70 -18.90 -21.25
N PHE A 743 31.51 -20.21 -21.13
CA PHE A 743 31.82 -21.15 -22.21
C PHE A 743 31.04 -20.84 -23.49
N ASN A 744 29.74 -20.59 -23.38
CA ASN A 744 28.87 -20.26 -24.52
C ASN A 744 29.29 -18.97 -25.20
N MET A 745 29.63 -17.95 -24.42
CA MET A 745 30.18 -16.69 -24.92
C MET A 745 31.46 -16.94 -25.74
N GLU A 746 32.44 -17.65 -25.17
CA GLU A 746 33.70 -17.95 -25.86
C GLU A 746 33.50 -18.83 -27.10
N LEU A 747 32.65 -19.85 -27.01
CA LEU A 747 32.32 -20.75 -28.12
C LEU A 747 31.71 -19.96 -29.28
N SER A 748 30.72 -19.11 -28.99
CA SER A 748 30.06 -18.29 -30.02
C SER A 748 30.98 -17.25 -30.65
N ARG A 749 31.99 -16.77 -29.92
CA ARG A 749 32.98 -15.82 -30.43
C ARG A 749 34.01 -16.50 -31.33
N LYS A 750 34.52 -17.68 -30.92
CA LYS A 750 35.60 -18.38 -31.64
C LYS A 750 35.10 -19.29 -32.75
N HIS A 751 33.92 -19.89 -32.58
CA HIS A 751 33.39 -20.92 -33.45
C HIS A 751 31.88 -20.74 -33.75
N PRO A 752 31.46 -19.59 -34.32
CA PRO A 752 30.05 -19.31 -34.59
C PRO A 752 29.38 -20.36 -35.51
N LYS A 753 30.12 -20.92 -36.48
CA LYS A 753 29.64 -21.94 -37.42
C LYS A 753 29.14 -23.23 -36.75
N ILE A 754 29.59 -23.54 -35.52
CA ILE A 754 29.06 -24.68 -34.77
C ILE A 754 27.58 -24.45 -34.44
N LEU A 755 27.23 -23.22 -34.04
CA LEU A 755 25.88 -22.84 -33.63
C LEU A 755 24.87 -22.77 -34.79
N GLU A 756 25.37 -22.57 -36.01
CA GLU A 756 24.59 -22.68 -37.24
C GLU A 756 24.10 -24.12 -37.45
N ARG A 757 24.95 -25.12 -37.16
CA ARG A 757 24.65 -26.55 -37.34
C ARG A 757 23.78 -27.16 -36.22
N VAL A 758 23.89 -26.68 -34.99
CA VAL A 758 23.15 -27.25 -33.83
C VAL A 758 21.66 -26.93 -33.92
N PRO A 759 20.72 -27.89 -34.01
CA PRO A 759 19.28 -27.60 -34.12
C PRO A 759 18.72 -26.58 -33.11
N MET A 760 17.85 -25.65 -33.55
CA MET A 760 17.29 -24.59 -32.68
C MET A 760 16.57 -25.16 -31.45
N LYS A 761 15.89 -26.31 -31.59
CA LYS A 761 15.23 -27.01 -30.46
C LYS A 761 16.22 -27.41 -29.36
N LEU A 762 17.44 -27.81 -29.70
CA LEU A 762 18.47 -28.15 -28.71
C LEU A 762 18.98 -26.90 -27.98
N ILE A 763 19.18 -25.79 -28.70
CA ILE A 763 19.53 -24.49 -28.10
C ILE A 763 18.43 -24.03 -27.14
N PHE A 764 17.16 -24.22 -27.50
CA PHE A 764 16.02 -23.91 -26.64
C PHE A 764 16.01 -24.76 -25.36
N LEU A 765 16.15 -26.09 -25.46
CA LEU A 765 16.22 -26.98 -24.29
C LEU A 765 17.42 -26.64 -23.38
N TYR A 766 18.58 -26.36 -23.98
CA TYR A 766 19.78 -25.96 -23.25
C TYR A 766 19.61 -24.62 -22.53
N MET A 767 18.95 -23.65 -23.17
CA MET A 767 18.58 -22.38 -22.53
C MET A 767 17.62 -22.58 -21.35
N LEU A 768 16.67 -23.51 -21.44
CA LEU A 768 15.80 -23.87 -20.32
C LEU A 768 16.59 -24.43 -19.14
N PHE A 769 17.60 -25.27 -19.39
CA PHE A 769 18.50 -25.79 -18.36
C PHE A 769 19.27 -24.67 -17.65
N ILE A 770 19.86 -23.72 -18.39
CA ILE A 770 20.54 -22.56 -17.78
C ILE A 770 19.56 -21.73 -16.95
N ARG A 771 18.33 -21.51 -17.43
CA ARG A 771 17.30 -20.79 -16.66
C ARG A 771 16.86 -21.55 -15.41
N PHE A 772 16.84 -22.88 -15.46
CA PHE A 772 16.57 -23.72 -14.29
C PHE A 772 17.65 -23.50 -13.23
N LEU A 773 18.93 -23.54 -13.61
CA LEU A 773 20.04 -23.26 -12.68
C LEU A 773 19.94 -21.88 -12.02
N LEU A 774 19.47 -20.86 -12.74
CA LEU A 774 19.28 -19.49 -12.21
C LEU A 774 17.98 -19.28 -11.41
N SER A 775 17.17 -20.32 -11.22
CA SER A 775 15.87 -20.21 -10.55
C SER A 775 15.88 -20.57 -9.06
N PHE A 776 16.99 -21.14 -8.55
CA PHE A 776 17.09 -21.67 -7.17
C PHE A 776 18.29 -21.14 -6.39
#